data_AF-A0A3A4S1L8-F1
#
_entry.id   AF-A0A3A4S1L8-F1
#
_cell.length_a   1.000
_cell.length_b   1.000
_cell.length_c   1.000
_cell.angle_alpha   90.00
_cell.angle_beta   90.00
_cell.angle_gamma   90.00
#
_symmetry.space_group_name_H-M   'P 1'
#
loop_
_entity.id
_entity.type
_entity.pdbx_description
1 polymer ?
#
loop_
_entity_poly.entity_id
_entity_poly.type
_entity_poly.pdbx_seq_one_letter_code
_entity_poly.pdbx_strand_id
1 'polypeptide(L)'
;MTLNIRKHNIPFIFLLIHLLAACAAPIKPTVSLPEHAASSDEKPFLGIGYTVVDDLKSLPIPDTISKGLRITHLVPESAAHHAGLKIGDIIISCDGQEITDTTHGKPLESFREYIQTAKKPGDTLLMEVIRKNTTMTARRNHKTTRLHHIDDIRELVDRQPPNSQIAVQIDKEVSIRKINVVLASKPGIRREPLPENKTLYPDREAVHDPYRDLSLNLIHDFQLRDTYEAILAKFETDEQWDDGFRLNLFRYMHRDPLRAHMAADRTCSNLEKQAGGKQLPELLTSAAELLDENIMMEADALPCPPDHTRKPAEHFRYMETTIRIALANCDQAFHKISGEDRQFLINHLFEPLLDYDNAKISLADDGYGIDESLQKIAALSHDIDYSSLIKAAQILTRLADEQWLADFQKVMTDYSRQEPIRIAGVHGNILYAADTPAGKLIIGGTGPNRYDMESAVIIDLGGDDIYLNGTGNADRKGLSVIIDISGNDRYSATGPVSIGSGILGIGMLADLAGDDVYTGTAFTQGAGIMGIGILADFQGNDQYSGQEYAQGVGIWGVGILLDHTGDDVYSSTLLSQGAGGPKGIGLLSDMTGNDQYRATGKHKSSYGTKGIFNGLSQGFGFGFRGYASGGIGILIDGEGNDVFHAGNFSQGCGYFFGLGILKSAGHGDDRYMGSRYAQGCSAHSAAGILMDDGGNDHYSGTVGALQGAAWDMGIAVLVDKSGDDIYDSRHLFFSQGAADLTGLAIFTDQDGADQYRFTDNEKNTGIHDPHADSLSIFMDCGGDTDLYNGETRENNRIRLSNEQSLRIDLDEDIEQSLLNSRYKKLINKTETEGGNNQS
;
A
#
# COMPACT_ATOMS: atom_id res chain seq x y z
N MET A 1 56.45 20.55 35.29
CA MET A 1 56.60 21.34 36.54
C MET A 1 55.21 21.74 36.96
N THR A 2 54.81 21.23 38.12
CA THR A 2 53.46 21.18 38.70
C THR A 2 53.08 22.47 39.41
N LEU A 3 51.76 22.65 39.58
CA LEU A 3 50.96 23.37 40.61
C LEU A 3 49.96 24.36 39.97
N ASN A 4 48.64 24.13 39.91
CA ASN A 4 47.64 23.78 40.93
C ASN A 4 47.33 24.95 41.89
N ILE A 5 46.08 25.46 41.88
CA ILE A 5 45.15 25.50 43.04
C ILE A 5 43.84 26.28 42.75
N ARG A 6 42.74 25.51 42.84
CA ARG A 6 41.39 25.73 43.44
C ARG A 6 40.38 26.75 42.90
N LYS A 7 39.15 26.24 42.70
CA LYS A 7 37.96 26.55 43.55
C LYS A 7 36.93 25.41 43.52
N HIS A 8 36.38 25.09 44.70
CA HIS A 8 35.33 24.11 44.98
C HIS A 8 33.93 24.72 44.83
N ASN A 9 32.97 23.94 44.28
CA ASN A 9 31.55 23.80 44.68
C ASN A 9 30.68 23.33 43.50
N ILE A 10 30.83 22.07 43.06
CA ILE A 10 29.98 21.47 42.01
C ILE A 10 29.33 20.10 42.38
N PRO A 11 29.68 19.35 43.45
CA PRO A 11 29.09 18.00 43.58
C PRO A 11 27.71 17.94 44.27
N PHE A 12 27.13 19.06 44.72
CA PHE A 12 25.82 19.03 45.43
C PHE A 12 24.61 19.34 44.53
N ILE A 13 24.81 20.02 43.39
CA ILE A 13 23.72 20.35 42.45
C ILE A 13 23.45 19.18 41.48
N PHE A 14 24.49 18.45 41.07
CA PHE A 14 24.32 17.27 40.20
C PHE A 14 23.62 16.09 40.90
N LEU A 15 23.82 15.91 42.21
CA LEU A 15 23.15 14.84 42.96
C LEU A 15 21.66 15.14 43.18
N LEU A 16 21.26 16.41 43.24
CA LEU A 16 19.85 16.80 43.39
C LEU A 16 19.09 16.70 42.05
N ILE A 17 19.75 17.00 40.93
CA ILE A 17 19.17 16.84 39.58
C ILE A 17 19.00 15.34 39.22
N HIS A 18 19.92 14.47 39.65
CA HIS A 18 19.76 13.02 39.46
C HIS A 18 18.78 12.35 40.44
N LEU A 19 18.51 12.93 41.61
CA LEU A 19 17.46 12.40 42.51
C LEU A 19 16.05 12.88 42.13
N LEU A 20 15.89 14.04 41.48
CA LEU A 20 14.59 14.52 41.00
C LEU A 20 14.17 13.85 39.67
N ALA A 21 15.12 13.44 38.83
CA ALA A 21 14.85 12.62 37.63
C ALA A 21 14.49 11.15 37.93
N ALA A 22 14.54 10.72 39.20
CA ALA A 22 14.29 9.33 39.62
C ALA A 22 12.97 9.15 40.41
N CYS A 23 12.07 10.14 40.44
CA CYS A 23 10.78 10.06 41.14
C CYS A 23 9.55 10.44 40.31
N ALA A 24 9.69 10.67 39.01
CA ALA A 24 8.55 10.60 38.10
C ALA A 24 8.35 9.13 37.73
N ALA A 25 7.58 8.40 38.53
CA ALA A 25 7.00 7.15 38.02
C ALA A 25 6.16 7.52 36.79
N PRO A 26 6.25 6.80 35.66
CA PRO A 26 5.34 7.02 34.55
C PRO A 26 3.91 6.94 35.11
N ILE A 27 3.12 7.98 34.87
CA ILE A 27 1.71 8.01 35.25
C ILE A 27 1.08 6.89 34.44
N LYS A 28 0.84 5.74 35.09
CA LYS A 28 0.17 4.63 34.41
C LYS A 28 -1.25 5.09 34.10
N PRO A 29 -1.75 4.89 32.86
CA PRO A 29 -3.14 5.15 32.56
C PRO A 29 -4.03 4.41 33.57
N THR A 30 -5.11 5.07 33.97
CA THR A 30 -6.02 4.57 35.02
C THR A 30 -6.74 3.27 34.60
N VAL A 31 -6.64 2.90 33.33
CA VAL A 31 -7.30 1.75 32.70
C VAL A 31 -6.31 0.96 31.85
N SER A 32 -6.28 -0.36 32.02
CA SER A 32 -5.54 -1.31 31.18
C SER A 32 -6.48 -1.93 30.14
N LEU A 33 -5.96 -2.25 28.95
CA LEU A 33 -6.71 -2.97 27.90
C LEU A 33 -7.22 -4.33 28.41
N PRO A 34 -8.38 -4.80 27.93
CA PRO A 34 -8.92 -6.11 28.31
C PRO A 34 -8.03 -7.27 27.85
N GLU A 35 -7.92 -8.33 28.67
CA GLU A 35 -7.26 -9.59 28.28
C GLU A 35 -8.17 -10.40 27.34
N HIS A 36 -7.66 -10.76 26.16
CA HIS A 36 -8.41 -11.38 25.08
C HIS A 36 -8.65 -12.89 25.31
N ALA A 37 -9.91 -13.34 25.16
CA ALA A 37 -10.26 -14.75 25.11
C ALA A 37 -10.98 -15.06 23.78
N ALA A 38 -10.34 -15.84 22.90
CA ALA A 38 -10.93 -16.29 21.65
C ALA A 38 -11.92 -17.44 21.91
N SER A 39 -13.16 -17.32 21.45
CA SER A 39 -14.10 -18.43 21.29
C SER A 39 -14.48 -18.57 19.82
N SER A 40 -14.28 -19.75 19.22
CA SER A 40 -14.71 -20.02 17.84
C SER A 40 -15.78 -21.13 17.82
N ASP A 41 -17.04 -20.75 17.72
CA ASP A 41 -18.10 -21.65 17.21
C ASP A 41 -17.96 -21.73 15.69
N GLU A 42 -17.39 -22.83 15.18
CA GLU A 42 -17.20 -23.04 13.74
C GLU A 42 -18.55 -23.14 12.99
N LYS A 43 -18.77 -22.24 12.02
CA LYS A 43 -19.99 -22.20 11.19
C LYS A 43 -19.78 -22.86 9.83
N PRO A 44 -20.80 -23.53 9.26
CA PRO A 44 -20.72 -24.11 7.91
C PRO A 44 -20.55 -23.01 6.85
N PHE A 45 -19.63 -23.23 5.92
CA PHE A 45 -19.30 -22.31 4.85
C PHE A 45 -19.22 -23.03 3.50
N LEU A 46 -20.06 -22.57 2.56
CA LEU A 46 -20.06 -23.09 1.19
C LEU A 46 -19.01 -22.38 0.31
N GLY A 47 -18.87 -21.06 0.47
CA GLY A 47 -17.91 -20.25 -0.29
C GLY A 47 -18.38 -19.81 -1.67
N ILE A 48 -19.65 -19.39 -1.81
CA ILE A 48 -20.17 -18.81 -3.05
C ILE A 48 -20.91 -17.50 -2.80
N GLY A 49 -20.82 -16.58 -3.75
CA GLY A 49 -21.80 -15.51 -3.96
C GLY A 49 -22.70 -15.86 -5.14
N TYR A 50 -23.97 -15.43 -5.12
CA TYR A 50 -24.92 -15.79 -6.16
C TYR A 50 -25.98 -14.70 -6.41
N THR A 51 -26.55 -14.74 -7.62
CA THR A 51 -27.72 -13.92 -8.01
C THR A 51 -28.86 -14.83 -8.47
N VAL A 52 -30.09 -14.39 -8.27
CA VAL A 52 -31.27 -15.13 -8.73
C VAL A 52 -31.40 -15.00 -10.26
N VAL A 53 -31.76 -16.11 -10.91
CA VAL A 53 -32.12 -16.13 -12.33
C VAL A 53 -33.55 -16.68 -12.44
N ASP A 54 -34.46 -15.84 -12.95
CA ASP A 54 -35.91 -16.13 -12.99
C ASP A 54 -36.42 -16.67 -14.34
N ASP A 55 -35.57 -16.71 -15.37
CA ASP A 55 -35.92 -17.26 -16.69
C ASP A 55 -34.79 -18.13 -17.25
N LEU A 56 -34.94 -19.44 -17.07
CA LEU A 56 -34.04 -20.45 -17.65
C LEU A 56 -34.63 -21.18 -18.86
N LYS A 57 -35.86 -20.81 -19.29
CA LYS A 57 -36.61 -21.53 -20.34
C LYS A 57 -35.96 -21.45 -21.72
N SER A 58 -35.08 -20.48 -21.93
CA SER A 58 -34.31 -20.34 -23.18
C SER A 58 -33.15 -21.33 -23.30
N LEU A 59 -32.83 -22.08 -22.24
CA LEU A 59 -31.76 -23.07 -22.25
C LEU A 59 -32.30 -24.45 -22.66
N PRO A 60 -31.50 -25.30 -23.31
CA PRO A 60 -31.90 -26.67 -23.69
C PRO A 60 -31.91 -27.60 -22.46
N ILE A 61 -32.78 -27.32 -21.51
CA ILE A 61 -32.97 -28.03 -20.24
C ILE A 61 -34.47 -28.40 -20.09
N PRO A 62 -34.85 -29.31 -19.17
CA PRO A 62 -36.26 -29.63 -18.94
C PRO A 62 -37.11 -28.40 -18.62
N ASP A 63 -38.28 -28.27 -19.26
CA ASP A 63 -39.21 -27.13 -19.10
C ASP A 63 -39.72 -26.93 -17.66
N THR A 64 -39.55 -27.94 -16.80
CA THR A 64 -39.90 -27.88 -15.38
C THR A 64 -38.98 -26.95 -14.59
N ILE A 65 -37.76 -26.69 -15.08
CA ILE A 65 -36.78 -25.83 -14.43
C ILE A 65 -36.90 -24.42 -15.02
N SER A 66 -37.43 -23.49 -14.22
CA SER A 66 -37.63 -22.09 -14.65
C SER A 66 -36.72 -21.10 -13.93
N LYS A 67 -36.20 -21.45 -12.74
CA LYS A 67 -35.40 -20.57 -11.87
C LYS A 67 -34.14 -21.27 -11.33
N GLY A 68 -33.19 -20.48 -10.82
CA GLY A 68 -32.01 -20.98 -10.12
C GLY A 68 -31.13 -19.88 -9.52
N LEU A 69 -30.06 -20.27 -8.83
CA LEU A 69 -29.05 -19.38 -8.27
C LEU A 69 -27.79 -19.43 -9.12
N ARG A 70 -27.52 -18.36 -9.87
CA ARG A 70 -26.27 -18.25 -10.64
C ARG A 70 -25.14 -17.86 -9.72
N ILE A 71 -24.11 -18.69 -9.64
CA ILE A 71 -22.87 -18.40 -8.92
C ILE A 71 -22.19 -17.20 -9.59
N THR A 72 -22.06 -16.12 -8.85
CA THR A 72 -21.36 -14.90 -9.28
C THR A 72 -19.96 -14.83 -8.69
N HIS A 73 -19.72 -15.50 -7.56
CA HIS A 73 -18.45 -15.50 -6.84
C HIS A 73 -18.14 -16.88 -6.25
N LEU A 74 -16.88 -17.26 -6.16
CA LEU A 74 -16.39 -18.54 -5.63
C LEU A 74 -15.12 -18.36 -4.78
N VAL A 75 -15.23 -18.52 -3.46
CA VAL A 75 -14.10 -18.31 -2.55
C VAL A 75 -13.04 -19.41 -2.75
N PRO A 76 -11.75 -19.08 -2.96
CA PRO A 76 -10.65 -20.06 -3.02
C PRO A 76 -10.61 -20.99 -1.82
N GLU A 77 -10.15 -22.22 -2.04
CA GLU A 77 -10.05 -23.29 -1.03
C GLU A 77 -11.34 -23.56 -0.22
N SER A 78 -12.48 -23.03 -0.66
CA SER A 78 -13.77 -23.30 -0.02
C SER A 78 -14.31 -24.67 -0.39
N ALA A 79 -15.32 -25.11 0.36
CA ALA A 79 -16.08 -26.32 0.05
C ALA A 79 -16.54 -26.35 -1.41
N ALA A 80 -17.10 -25.25 -1.92
CA ALA A 80 -17.53 -25.13 -3.30
C ALA A 80 -16.38 -25.22 -4.31
N HIS A 81 -15.24 -24.58 -4.01
CA HIS A 81 -14.05 -24.63 -4.86
C HIS A 81 -13.53 -26.07 -5.00
N HIS A 82 -13.33 -26.76 -3.87
CA HIS A 82 -12.88 -28.15 -3.87
C HIS A 82 -13.87 -29.13 -4.51
N ALA A 83 -15.16 -28.84 -4.42
CA ALA A 83 -16.20 -29.64 -5.08
C ALA A 83 -16.28 -29.38 -6.60
N GLY A 84 -15.53 -28.40 -7.12
CA GLY A 84 -15.46 -28.09 -8.54
C GLY A 84 -16.66 -27.33 -9.08
N LEU A 85 -17.37 -26.57 -8.23
CA LEU A 85 -18.29 -25.52 -8.67
C LEU A 85 -17.54 -24.42 -9.42
N LYS A 86 -18.21 -23.75 -10.35
CA LYS A 86 -17.62 -22.70 -11.19
C LYS A 86 -18.50 -21.46 -11.21
N ILE A 87 -17.88 -20.30 -11.39
CA ILE A 87 -18.61 -19.07 -11.67
C ILE A 87 -19.45 -19.25 -12.94
N GLY A 88 -20.67 -18.74 -12.91
CA GLY A 88 -21.63 -18.89 -14.00
C GLY A 88 -22.43 -20.20 -13.96
N ASP A 89 -22.06 -21.18 -13.12
CA ASP A 89 -22.95 -22.30 -12.82
C ASP A 89 -24.26 -21.77 -12.24
N ILE A 90 -25.37 -22.44 -12.57
CA ILE A 90 -26.69 -22.10 -12.04
C ILE A 90 -27.19 -23.27 -11.20
N ILE A 91 -27.25 -23.09 -9.88
CA ILE A 91 -27.77 -24.07 -8.94
C ILE A 91 -29.29 -24.12 -9.08
N ILE A 92 -29.81 -25.29 -9.42
CA ILE A 92 -31.24 -25.50 -9.68
C ILE A 92 -31.89 -26.40 -8.63
N SER A 93 -31.10 -27.20 -7.91
CA SER A 93 -31.58 -27.93 -6.72
C SER A 93 -30.46 -28.13 -5.70
N CYS A 94 -30.83 -28.25 -4.43
CA CYS A 94 -29.94 -28.60 -3.32
C CYS A 94 -30.66 -29.61 -2.41
N ASP A 95 -30.00 -30.74 -2.11
CA ASP A 95 -30.54 -31.86 -1.32
C ASP A 95 -31.92 -32.35 -1.80
N GLY A 96 -32.10 -32.38 -3.13
CA GLY A 96 -33.34 -32.81 -3.77
C GLY A 96 -34.49 -31.81 -3.70
N GLN A 97 -34.26 -30.61 -3.16
CA GLN A 97 -35.21 -29.50 -3.20
C GLN A 97 -34.87 -28.57 -4.38
N GLU A 98 -35.80 -28.42 -5.32
CA GLU A 98 -35.64 -27.49 -6.44
C GLU A 98 -35.73 -26.04 -5.97
N ILE A 99 -34.87 -25.18 -6.55
CA ILE A 99 -34.89 -23.73 -6.32
C ILE A 99 -36.08 -23.14 -7.10
N THR A 100 -37.26 -23.08 -6.47
CA THR A 100 -38.56 -22.88 -7.17
C THR A 100 -39.35 -21.64 -6.73
N ASP A 101 -38.66 -20.58 -6.29
CA ASP A 101 -39.13 -19.49 -5.39
C ASP A 101 -39.06 -19.90 -3.93
N THR A 102 -38.16 -19.23 -3.20
CA THR A 102 -38.18 -19.05 -1.75
C THR A 102 -38.69 -20.27 -0.96
N THR A 103 -37.78 -21.11 -0.45
CA THR A 103 -38.11 -21.88 0.75
C THR A 103 -38.47 -20.86 1.86
N HIS A 104 -39.77 -20.52 1.97
CA HIS A 104 -40.41 -19.59 2.91
C HIS A 104 -40.56 -18.10 2.55
N GLY A 105 -40.89 -17.75 1.29
CA GLY A 105 -41.58 -16.48 0.97
C GLY A 105 -40.85 -15.16 1.26
N LYS A 106 -39.53 -15.14 1.49
CA LYS A 106 -38.69 -13.94 1.49
C LYS A 106 -37.47 -14.13 0.57
N PRO A 107 -37.03 -13.12 -0.20
CA PRO A 107 -35.90 -13.27 -1.13
C PRO A 107 -34.56 -13.24 -0.38
N LEU A 108 -33.56 -13.96 -0.91
CA LEU A 108 -32.13 -13.95 -0.54
C LEU A 108 -31.72 -14.63 0.78
N GLU A 109 -32.51 -14.58 1.85
CA GLU A 109 -32.11 -15.16 3.15
C GLU A 109 -32.20 -16.70 3.19
N SER A 110 -33.16 -17.33 2.50
CA SER A 110 -33.50 -18.75 2.76
C SER A 110 -32.43 -19.78 2.41
N PHE A 111 -31.65 -19.61 1.33
CA PHE A 111 -30.60 -20.58 0.96
C PHE A 111 -29.37 -20.44 1.87
N ARG A 112 -28.95 -19.20 2.15
CA ARG A 112 -27.86 -18.92 3.09
C ARG A 112 -28.25 -19.35 4.51
N GLU A 113 -29.44 -18.98 4.96
CA GLU A 113 -29.99 -19.33 6.26
C GLU A 113 -30.16 -20.85 6.40
N TYR A 114 -30.64 -21.55 5.36
CA TYR A 114 -30.69 -23.02 5.37
C TYR A 114 -29.32 -23.64 5.63
N ILE A 115 -28.27 -23.21 4.93
CA ILE A 115 -26.91 -23.69 5.17
C ILE A 115 -26.45 -23.32 6.59
N GLN A 116 -26.68 -22.08 7.04
CA GLN A 116 -26.21 -21.60 8.34
C GLN A 116 -26.94 -22.21 9.54
N THR A 117 -28.21 -22.59 9.40
CA THR A 117 -29.07 -23.06 10.51
C THR A 117 -29.30 -24.57 10.51
N ALA A 118 -29.32 -25.21 9.34
CA ALA A 118 -29.67 -26.62 9.19
C ALA A 118 -28.47 -27.52 8.90
N LYS A 119 -27.26 -26.97 8.71
CA LYS A 119 -26.04 -27.71 8.39
C LYS A 119 -24.91 -27.41 9.35
N LYS A 120 -23.87 -28.24 9.29
CA LYS A 120 -22.61 -28.10 10.04
C LYS A 120 -21.41 -28.38 9.14
N PRO A 121 -20.20 -27.91 9.49
CA PRO A 121 -18.98 -28.37 8.85
C PRO A 121 -18.92 -29.91 8.83
N GLY A 122 -18.57 -30.48 7.68
CA GLY A 122 -18.59 -31.92 7.40
C GLY A 122 -19.86 -32.45 6.75
N ASP A 123 -20.98 -31.73 6.82
CA ASP A 123 -22.22 -32.14 6.13
C ASP A 123 -22.06 -32.05 4.61
N THR A 124 -22.66 -32.99 3.89
CA THR A 124 -22.67 -32.98 2.42
C THR A 124 -23.95 -32.33 1.89
N LEU A 125 -23.79 -31.44 0.91
CA LEU A 125 -24.86 -30.89 0.07
C LEU A 125 -24.80 -31.52 -1.32
N LEU A 126 -25.90 -32.15 -1.74
CA LEU A 126 -26.04 -32.64 -3.11
C LEU A 126 -26.67 -31.54 -3.97
N MET A 127 -25.90 -30.96 -4.87
CA MET A 127 -26.36 -29.89 -5.75
C MET A 127 -26.55 -30.38 -7.18
N GLU A 128 -27.62 -29.94 -7.83
CA GLU A 128 -27.74 -30.00 -9.28
C GLU A 128 -27.48 -28.61 -9.85
N VAL A 129 -26.51 -28.53 -10.77
CA VAL A 129 -26.09 -27.27 -11.39
C VAL A 129 -26.17 -27.37 -12.90
N ILE A 130 -26.66 -26.31 -13.53
CA ILE A 130 -26.53 -26.10 -14.97
C ILE A 130 -25.16 -25.48 -15.22
N ARG A 131 -24.32 -26.17 -16.00
CA ARG A 131 -23.04 -25.67 -16.46
C ARG A 131 -23.06 -25.42 -17.97
N LYS A 132 -22.69 -24.20 -18.36
CA LYS A 132 -22.50 -23.80 -19.75
C LYS A 132 -21.02 -23.89 -20.11
N ASN A 133 -20.67 -24.70 -21.08
CA ASN A 133 -19.32 -24.77 -21.64
C ASN A 133 -19.33 -24.11 -23.02
N THR A 134 -18.43 -23.15 -23.23
CA THR A 134 -18.21 -22.57 -24.56
C THR A 134 -16.81 -22.98 -25.02
N THR A 135 -16.70 -23.68 -26.14
CA THR A 135 -15.42 -23.96 -26.79
C THR A 135 -15.33 -23.18 -28.08
N MET A 136 -14.21 -22.48 -28.25
CA MET A 136 -13.96 -21.64 -29.41
C MET A 136 -12.73 -22.17 -30.15
N THR A 137 -12.85 -22.32 -31.46
CA THR A 137 -11.72 -22.69 -32.32
C THR A 137 -11.69 -21.80 -33.55
N ALA A 138 -10.50 -21.40 -33.96
CA ALA A 138 -10.26 -20.72 -35.22
C ALA A 138 -9.46 -21.62 -36.16
N ARG A 139 -9.87 -21.68 -37.42
CA ARG A 139 -9.13 -22.39 -38.47
C ARG A 139 -8.56 -21.38 -39.45
N ARG A 140 -7.23 -21.42 -39.64
CA ARG A 140 -6.46 -20.60 -40.58
C ARG A 140 -5.49 -21.49 -41.35
N ASN A 141 -5.46 -21.41 -42.68
CA ASN A 141 -4.52 -22.16 -43.53
C ASN A 141 -4.45 -23.66 -43.18
N HIS A 142 -5.61 -24.29 -42.99
CA HIS A 142 -5.77 -25.69 -42.55
C HIS A 142 -5.29 -26.03 -41.13
N LYS A 143 -4.72 -25.08 -40.38
CA LYS A 143 -4.37 -25.23 -38.97
C LYS A 143 -5.53 -24.77 -38.09
N THR A 144 -5.95 -25.62 -37.14
CA THR A 144 -6.94 -25.27 -36.12
C THR A 144 -6.22 -24.85 -34.85
N THR A 145 -6.60 -23.70 -34.32
CA THR A 145 -6.12 -23.14 -33.05
C THR A 145 -7.32 -23.02 -32.12
N ARG A 146 -7.16 -23.46 -30.87
CA ARG A 146 -8.16 -23.23 -29.83
C ARG A 146 -8.08 -21.77 -29.38
N LEU A 147 -9.22 -21.12 -29.23
CA LEU A 147 -9.32 -19.78 -28.67
C LEU A 147 -9.80 -19.90 -27.23
N HIS A 148 -9.26 -19.04 -26.39
CA HIS A 148 -9.56 -18.96 -24.97
C HIS A 148 -10.48 -17.78 -24.67
N HIS A 149 -10.32 -16.66 -25.37
CA HIS A 149 -11.17 -15.47 -25.25
C HIS A 149 -11.76 -15.02 -26.60
N ILE A 150 -12.82 -14.20 -26.54
CA ILE A 150 -13.42 -13.65 -27.75
C ILE A 150 -12.50 -12.63 -28.44
N ASP A 151 -11.63 -11.97 -27.68
CA ASP A 151 -10.65 -11.00 -28.21
C ASP A 151 -9.52 -11.66 -28.98
N ASP A 152 -9.24 -12.95 -28.76
CA ASP A 152 -8.34 -13.74 -29.60
C ASP A 152 -8.79 -13.73 -31.07
N ILE A 153 -10.10 -13.59 -31.32
CA ILE A 153 -10.63 -13.44 -32.68
C ILE A 153 -10.17 -12.11 -33.28
N ARG A 154 -10.18 -11.02 -32.51
CA ARG A 154 -9.75 -9.70 -32.99
C ARG A 154 -8.27 -9.71 -33.34
N GLU A 155 -7.42 -10.21 -32.44
CA GLU A 155 -5.98 -10.33 -32.70
C GLU A 155 -5.70 -11.21 -33.93
N LEU A 156 -6.46 -12.31 -34.09
CA LEU A 156 -6.37 -13.15 -35.27
C LEU A 156 -6.77 -12.42 -36.55
N VAL A 157 -7.82 -11.59 -36.51
CA VAL A 157 -8.31 -10.78 -37.63
C VAL A 157 -7.30 -9.70 -38.00
N ASP A 158 -6.76 -8.97 -37.02
CA ASP A 158 -5.83 -7.85 -37.26
C ASP A 158 -4.51 -8.32 -37.89
N ARG A 159 -4.11 -9.57 -37.60
CA ARG A 159 -2.93 -10.21 -38.17
C ARG A 159 -3.19 -10.94 -39.50
N GLN A 160 -4.37 -10.76 -40.10
CA GLN A 160 -4.67 -11.36 -41.40
C GLN A 160 -4.11 -10.56 -42.57
N PRO A 161 -3.41 -11.21 -43.52
CA PRO A 161 -3.13 -10.60 -44.81
C PRO A 161 -4.42 -10.41 -45.61
N PRO A 162 -4.50 -9.41 -46.50
CA PRO A 162 -5.66 -9.21 -47.35
C PRO A 162 -6.03 -10.48 -48.13
N ASN A 163 -7.35 -10.75 -48.22
CA ASN A 163 -7.94 -11.91 -48.92
C ASN A 163 -7.71 -13.30 -48.29
N SER A 164 -7.26 -13.39 -47.02
CA SER A 164 -7.28 -14.66 -46.29
C SER A 164 -8.66 -14.93 -45.65
N GLN A 165 -8.93 -16.20 -45.32
CA GLN A 165 -10.13 -16.62 -44.60
C GLN A 165 -9.75 -17.20 -43.23
N ILE A 166 -10.44 -16.75 -42.20
CA ILE A 166 -10.50 -17.43 -40.89
C ILE A 166 -11.92 -17.95 -40.72
N ALA A 167 -12.04 -19.23 -40.34
CA ALA A 167 -13.31 -19.77 -39.86
C ALA A 167 -13.25 -19.87 -38.34
N VAL A 168 -14.16 -19.22 -37.63
CA VAL A 168 -14.31 -19.36 -36.18
C VAL A 168 -15.54 -20.21 -35.90
N GLN A 169 -15.37 -21.24 -35.07
CA GLN A 169 -16.44 -22.09 -34.58
C GLN A 169 -16.57 -21.88 -33.06
N ILE A 170 -17.78 -21.59 -32.61
CA ILE A 170 -18.13 -21.41 -31.20
C ILE A 170 -19.19 -22.46 -30.87
N ASP A 171 -18.80 -23.49 -30.14
CA ASP A 171 -19.71 -24.53 -29.69
C ASP A 171 -20.12 -24.23 -28.25
N LYS A 172 -21.43 -24.11 -28.01
CA LYS A 172 -22.01 -23.88 -26.68
C LYS A 172 -22.76 -25.14 -26.24
N GLU A 173 -22.25 -25.80 -25.21
CA GLU A 173 -22.86 -26.97 -24.60
C GLU A 173 -23.46 -26.59 -23.24
N VAL A 174 -24.67 -27.07 -22.96
CA VAL A 174 -25.33 -26.91 -21.67
C VAL A 174 -25.54 -28.30 -21.08
N SER A 175 -25.10 -28.50 -19.84
CA SER A 175 -25.22 -29.78 -19.14
C SER A 175 -25.72 -29.57 -17.71
N ILE A 176 -26.54 -30.49 -17.21
CA ILE A 176 -26.90 -30.56 -15.79
C ILE A 176 -25.93 -31.53 -15.11
N ARG A 177 -25.27 -31.08 -14.05
CA ARG A 177 -24.28 -31.85 -13.28
C ARG A 177 -24.74 -32.02 -11.84
N LYS A 178 -24.52 -33.21 -11.29
CA LYS A 178 -24.67 -33.48 -9.85
C LYS A 178 -23.31 -33.29 -9.19
N ILE A 179 -23.23 -32.42 -8.20
CA ILE A 179 -22.00 -32.11 -7.48
C ILE A 179 -22.27 -32.30 -5.99
N ASN A 180 -21.45 -33.12 -5.34
CA ASN A 180 -21.46 -33.27 -3.89
C ASN A 180 -20.49 -32.27 -3.30
N VAL A 181 -20.99 -31.39 -2.44
CA VAL A 181 -20.18 -30.39 -1.76
C VAL A 181 -20.13 -30.72 -0.28
N VAL A 182 -18.96 -31.07 0.24
CA VAL A 182 -18.75 -31.28 1.68
C VAL A 182 -18.48 -29.93 2.31
N LEU A 183 -19.41 -29.43 3.12
CA LEU A 183 -19.29 -28.15 3.80
C LEU A 183 -18.07 -28.16 4.72
N ALA A 184 -17.37 -27.03 4.78
CA ALA A 184 -16.22 -26.82 5.65
C ALA A 184 -16.40 -25.51 6.42
N SER A 185 -15.51 -25.25 7.36
CA SER A 185 -15.38 -23.92 7.96
C SER A 185 -14.79 -22.95 6.93
N LYS A 186 -14.99 -21.64 7.11
CA LYS A 186 -14.45 -20.62 6.17
C LYS A 186 -12.92 -20.82 6.03
N PRO A 187 -12.37 -20.88 4.81
CA PRO A 187 -10.91 -20.95 4.61
C PRO A 187 -10.22 -19.73 5.21
N GLY A 188 -8.97 -19.91 5.65
CA GLY A 188 -8.18 -18.83 6.27
C GLY A 188 -8.58 -18.48 7.70
N ILE A 189 -9.54 -19.18 8.33
CA ILE A 189 -9.81 -18.99 9.76
C ILE A 189 -8.66 -19.57 10.57
N ARG A 190 -8.01 -18.70 11.35
CA ARG A 190 -6.93 -19.05 12.24
C ARG A 190 -7.42 -19.96 13.36
N ARG A 191 -6.64 -21.01 13.62
CA ARG A 191 -6.87 -21.93 14.77
C ARG A 191 -5.99 -21.59 15.96
N GLU A 192 -4.92 -20.85 15.73
CA GLU A 192 -3.99 -20.40 16.76
C GLU A 192 -4.13 -18.89 16.97
N PRO A 193 -4.11 -18.43 18.23
CA PRO A 193 -4.17 -17.01 18.53
C PRO A 193 -2.96 -16.26 17.94
N LEU A 194 -3.16 -14.98 17.64
CA LEU A 194 -2.08 -14.09 17.23
C LEU A 194 -1.07 -13.89 18.37
N PRO A 195 0.24 -13.76 18.08
CA PRO A 195 1.20 -13.26 19.06
C PRO A 195 0.73 -11.92 19.65
N GLU A 196 1.01 -11.64 20.91
CA GLU A 196 0.71 -10.33 21.50
C GLU A 196 1.47 -9.19 20.78
N ASN A 197 0.92 -7.97 20.77
CA ASN A 197 1.56 -6.80 20.15
C ASN A 197 2.99 -6.56 20.67
N LYS A 198 3.23 -6.74 21.97
CA LYS A 198 4.55 -6.65 22.60
C LYS A 198 5.57 -7.67 22.09
N THR A 199 5.11 -8.77 21.50
CA THR A 199 5.97 -9.79 20.88
C THR A 199 6.29 -9.42 19.44
N LEU A 200 5.35 -8.78 18.74
CA LEU A 200 5.56 -8.31 17.36
C LEU A 200 6.52 -7.11 17.32
N TYR A 201 6.28 -6.10 18.16
CA TYR A 201 7.07 -4.87 18.21
C TYR A 201 7.39 -4.44 19.66
N PRO A 202 8.31 -5.15 20.34
CA PRO A 202 8.62 -4.90 21.75
C PRO A 202 9.18 -3.50 22.01
N ASP A 203 9.93 -2.96 21.05
CA ASP A 203 10.55 -1.65 21.11
C ASP A 203 9.51 -0.51 21.09
N ARG A 204 8.36 -0.73 20.45
CA ARG A 204 7.26 0.25 20.35
C ARG A 204 6.41 0.33 21.61
N GLU A 205 6.32 -0.76 22.38
CA GLU A 205 5.53 -0.79 23.62
C GLU A 205 6.09 0.11 24.73
N ALA A 206 7.40 0.33 24.73
CA ALA A 206 8.09 1.14 25.73
C ALA A 206 7.94 2.66 25.48
N VAL A 207 7.39 3.06 24.34
CA VAL A 207 7.20 4.47 23.98
C VAL A 207 5.98 5.02 24.73
N HIS A 208 6.22 6.08 25.50
CA HIS A 208 5.17 6.88 26.14
C HIS A 208 4.53 7.79 25.10
N ASP A 209 3.20 7.86 25.11
CA ASP A 209 2.40 8.65 24.18
C ASP A 209 1.32 9.40 24.97
N PRO A 210 1.50 10.72 25.19
CA PRO A 210 0.55 11.51 25.97
C PRO A 210 -0.83 11.62 25.29
N TYR A 211 -0.90 11.60 23.95
CA TYR A 211 -2.17 11.65 23.21
C TYR A 211 -3.00 10.39 23.44
N ARG A 212 -2.34 9.23 23.47
CA ARG A 212 -2.97 7.96 23.86
C ARG A 212 -3.45 7.99 25.31
N ASP A 213 -2.66 8.51 26.23
CA ASP A 213 -3.03 8.58 27.65
C ASP A 213 -4.22 9.51 27.90
N LEU A 214 -4.27 10.67 27.21
CA LEU A 214 -5.43 11.55 27.25
C LEU A 214 -6.67 10.89 26.64
N SER A 215 -6.53 10.24 25.49
CA SER A 215 -7.62 9.49 24.84
C SER A 215 -8.25 8.46 25.78
N LEU A 216 -7.42 7.62 26.42
CA LEU A 216 -7.90 6.60 27.36
C LEU A 216 -8.57 7.20 28.60
N ASN A 217 -8.02 8.30 29.13
CA ASN A 217 -8.64 9.01 30.25
C ASN A 217 -10.01 9.57 29.89
N LEU A 218 -10.17 10.14 28.69
CA LEU A 218 -11.44 10.70 28.23
C LEU A 218 -12.47 9.62 27.87
N ILE A 219 -12.03 8.50 27.27
CA ILE A 219 -12.88 7.32 27.07
C ILE A 219 -13.46 6.86 28.42
N HIS A 220 -12.64 6.84 29.47
CA HIS A 220 -13.11 6.52 30.82
C HIS A 220 -14.07 7.60 31.37
N ASP A 221 -13.67 8.88 31.34
CA ASP A 221 -14.40 9.97 31.98
C ASP A 221 -15.77 10.24 31.33
N PHE A 222 -15.91 9.97 30.02
CA PHE A 222 -17.17 10.03 29.27
C PHE A 222 -17.94 8.70 29.20
N GLN A 223 -17.46 7.64 29.87
CA GLN A 223 -18.11 6.32 29.91
C GLN A 223 -18.21 5.62 28.53
N LEU A 224 -17.25 5.86 27.64
CA LEU A 224 -17.17 5.27 26.29
C LEU A 224 -16.46 3.91 26.26
N ARG A 225 -16.13 3.34 27.43
CA ARG A 225 -15.37 2.10 27.54
C ARG A 225 -16.04 0.94 26.79
N ASP A 226 -17.35 0.78 26.93
CA ASP A 226 -18.09 -0.32 26.30
C ASP A 226 -18.07 -0.18 24.77
N THR A 227 -18.23 1.05 24.24
CA THR A 227 -18.11 1.34 22.80
C THR A 227 -16.70 1.03 22.30
N TYR A 228 -15.66 1.48 23.00
CA TYR A 228 -14.27 1.19 22.62
C TYR A 228 -13.97 -0.32 22.64
N GLU A 229 -14.39 -1.03 23.69
CA GLU A 229 -14.22 -2.49 23.79
C GLU A 229 -15.03 -3.24 22.71
N ALA A 230 -16.20 -2.75 22.32
CA ALA A 230 -17.00 -3.31 21.23
C ALA A 230 -16.30 -3.15 19.86
N ILE A 231 -15.70 -1.99 19.59
CA ILE A 231 -14.87 -1.75 18.39
C ILE A 231 -13.71 -2.75 18.36
N LEU A 232 -12.93 -2.84 19.45
CA LEU A 232 -11.80 -3.76 19.54
C LEU A 232 -12.23 -5.24 19.38
N ALA A 233 -13.39 -5.62 19.91
CA ALA A 233 -13.92 -6.97 19.74
C ALA A 233 -14.27 -7.29 18.27
N LYS A 234 -14.72 -6.29 17.51
CA LYS A 234 -14.95 -6.42 16.06
C LYS A 234 -13.65 -6.53 15.29
N PHE A 235 -12.66 -5.70 15.60
CA PHE A 235 -11.32 -5.77 15.00
C PHE A 235 -10.68 -7.13 15.27
N GLU A 236 -10.76 -7.64 16.50
CA GLU A 236 -10.26 -8.98 16.85
C GLU A 236 -10.99 -10.09 16.09
N THR A 237 -12.31 -9.96 15.87
CA THR A 237 -13.07 -10.92 15.06
C THR A 237 -12.58 -10.93 13.62
N ASP A 238 -12.24 -9.76 13.08
CA ASP A 238 -11.75 -9.62 11.71
C ASP A 238 -10.33 -10.19 11.54
N GLU A 239 -9.51 -10.07 12.59
CA GLU A 239 -8.19 -10.67 12.67
C GLU A 239 -8.20 -12.22 12.62
N GLN A 240 -9.34 -12.85 12.92
CA GLN A 240 -9.46 -14.32 12.87
C GLN A 240 -9.41 -14.88 11.45
N TRP A 241 -9.81 -14.12 10.44
CA TRP A 241 -9.66 -14.49 9.04
C TRP A 241 -8.34 -13.94 8.50
N ASP A 242 -7.56 -14.79 7.84
CA ASP A 242 -6.22 -14.48 7.36
C ASP A 242 -5.97 -15.21 6.03
N ASP A 243 -5.62 -14.45 5.00
CA ASP A 243 -5.26 -14.96 3.68
C ASP A 243 -3.74 -15.19 3.53
N GLY A 244 -2.96 -14.93 4.58
CA GLY A 244 -1.51 -15.06 4.58
C GLY A 244 -0.75 -13.85 4.05
N PHE A 245 -1.44 -12.76 3.68
CA PHE A 245 -0.81 -11.51 3.24
C PHE A 245 -0.84 -10.39 4.28
N ARG A 246 -1.70 -10.47 5.31
CA ARG A 246 -1.83 -9.39 6.30
C ARG A 246 -0.54 -9.22 7.12
N LEU A 247 0.10 -8.07 6.96
CA LEU A 247 1.40 -7.72 7.54
C LEU A 247 1.30 -7.37 9.04
N ASN A 248 2.35 -7.66 9.81
CA ASN A 248 2.32 -7.49 11.26
C ASN A 248 2.23 -6.03 11.70
N LEU A 249 2.79 -5.07 10.95
CA LEU A 249 2.67 -3.65 11.30
C LEU A 249 1.21 -3.20 11.29
N PHE A 250 0.46 -3.60 10.26
CA PHE A 250 -0.98 -3.36 10.21
C PHE A 250 -1.68 -4.03 11.40
N ARG A 251 -1.39 -5.31 11.69
CA ARG A 251 -2.00 -6.03 12.84
C ARG A 251 -1.73 -5.34 14.17
N TYR A 252 -0.52 -4.81 14.34
CA TYR A 252 -0.13 -4.08 15.55
C TYR A 252 -1.07 -2.90 15.78
N MET A 253 -1.27 -2.07 14.74
CA MET A 253 -2.16 -0.90 14.80
C MET A 253 -3.63 -1.31 14.91
N HIS A 254 -4.06 -2.33 14.16
CA HIS A 254 -5.45 -2.80 14.18
C HIS A 254 -5.86 -3.34 15.55
N ARG A 255 -4.92 -3.85 16.35
CA ARG A 255 -5.19 -4.36 17.71
C ARG A 255 -5.03 -3.33 18.82
N ASP A 256 -4.27 -2.25 18.58
CA ASP A 256 -4.18 -1.09 19.48
C ASP A 256 -4.21 0.20 18.63
N PRO A 257 -5.40 0.61 18.14
CA PRO A 257 -5.55 1.71 17.18
C PRO A 257 -5.05 3.06 17.72
N LEU A 258 -5.06 3.26 19.04
CA LEU A 258 -4.51 4.47 19.66
C LEU A 258 -2.97 4.55 19.57
N ARG A 259 -2.29 3.49 19.11
CA ARG A 259 -0.84 3.51 18.83
C ARG A 259 -0.51 3.70 17.35
N ALA A 260 -1.51 3.89 16.49
CA ALA A 260 -1.31 3.99 15.05
C ALA A 260 -0.35 5.14 14.66
N HIS A 261 -0.55 6.35 15.20
CA HIS A 261 0.33 7.49 14.98
C HIS A 261 1.79 7.16 15.34
N MET A 262 2.07 6.82 16.61
CA MET A 262 3.44 6.50 17.07
C MET A 262 4.10 5.38 16.26
N ALA A 263 3.35 4.35 15.90
CA ALA A 263 3.87 3.25 15.11
C ALA A 263 4.23 3.67 13.68
N ALA A 264 3.45 4.58 13.08
CA ALA A 264 3.72 5.12 11.75
C ALA A 264 4.88 6.11 11.78
N ASP A 265 4.86 7.07 12.69
CA ASP A 265 5.90 8.10 12.89
C ASP A 265 7.28 7.44 13.04
N ARG A 266 7.41 6.47 13.96
CA ARG A 266 8.69 5.77 14.17
C ARG A 266 9.15 4.93 12.98
N THR A 267 8.21 4.41 12.19
CA THR A 267 8.54 3.69 10.95
C THR A 267 9.08 4.67 9.92
N CYS A 268 8.39 5.81 9.74
CA CYS A 268 8.78 6.85 8.80
C CYS A 268 10.10 7.50 9.18
N SER A 269 10.32 7.91 10.44
CA SER A 269 11.60 8.51 10.87
C SER A 269 12.79 7.57 10.68
N ASN A 270 12.59 6.25 10.77
CA ASN A 270 13.66 5.30 10.49
C ASN A 270 13.96 5.22 8.98
N LEU A 271 12.93 5.19 8.14
CA LEU A 271 13.09 5.19 6.68
C LEU A 271 13.71 6.52 6.19
N GLU A 272 13.19 7.64 6.64
CA GLU A 272 13.69 9.00 6.38
C GLU A 272 15.18 9.12 6.75
N LYS A 273 15.57 8.66 7.95
CA LYS A 273 16.97 8.66 8.36
C LYS A 273 17.87 7.84 7.43
N GLN A 274 17.40 6.70 6.93
CA GLN A 274 18.15 5.85 6.01
C GLN A 274 18.22 6.48 4.61
N ALA A 275 17.09 7.04 4.14
CA ALA A 275 16.97 7.79 2.89
C ALA A 275 17.92 8.99 2.87
N GLY A 276 17.88 9.86 3.90
CA GLY A 276 18.75 11.03 4.02
C GLY A 276 20.23 10.67 4.16
N GLY A 277 20.52 9.48 4.69
CA GLY A 277 21.86 8.91 4.74
C GLY A 277 22.33 8.21 3.46
N LYS A 278 21.52 8.18 2.39
CA LYS A 278 21.76 7.43 1.13
C LYS A 278 22.01 5.93 1.34
N GLN A 279 21.38 5.36 2.38
CA GLN A 279 21.60 3.99 2.87
C GLN A 279 20.62 2.99 2.23
N LEU A 280 20.78 2.73 0.91
CA LEU A 280 19.93 1.79 0.17
C LEU A 280 19.89 0.37 0.78
N PRO A 281 20.99 -0.24 1.27
CA PRO A 281 20.94 -1.56 1.90
C PRO A 281 20.08 -1.60 3.17
N GLU A 282 20.13 -0.55 3.98
CA GLU A 282 19.37 -0.40 5.21
C GLU A 282 17.88 -0.17 4.91
N LEU A 283 17.55 0.64 3.89
CA LEU A 283 16.18 0.79 3.39
C LEU A 283 15.58 -0.56 2.97
N LEU A 284 16.34 -1.38 2.25
CA LEU A 284 15.91 -2.73 1.87
C LEU A 284 15.75 -3.67 3.09
N THR A 285 16.57 -3.47 4.14
CA THR A 285 16.40 -4.21 5.40
C THR A 285 15.08 -3.83 6.06
N SER A 286 14.79 -2.53 6.15
CA SER A 286 13.52 -2.06 6.72
C SER A 286 12.31 -2.46 5.87
N ALA A 287 12.41 -2.47 4.54
CA ALA A 287 11.37 -3.02 3.67
C ALA A 287 11.13 -4.52 3.93
N ALA A 288 12.19 -5.30 4.20
CA ALA A 288 12.06 -6.71 4.56
C ALA A 288 11.34 -6.91 5.90
N GLU A 289 11.69 -6.11 6.92
CA GLU A 289 11.03 -6.13 8.22
C GLU A 289 9.54 -5.78 8.09
N LEU A 290 9.20 -4.80 7.25
CA LEU A 290 7.81 -4.42 6.96
C LEU A 290 7.04 -5.51 6.17
N LEU A 291 7.74 -6.32 5.38
CA LEU A 291 7.19 -7.50 4.73
C LEU A 291 7.11 -8.74 5.65
N ASP A 292 7.52 -8.64 6.91
CA ASP A 292 7.65 -9.76 7.84
C ASP A 292 8.66 -10.84 7.39
N GLU A 293 9.66 -10.43 6.62
CA GLU A 293 10.74 -11.28 6.12
C GLU A 293 12.00 -11.13 6.96
N ASN A 294 12.66 -12.24 7.27
CA ASN A 294 13.90 -12.22 8.06
C ASN A 294 15.12 -12.41 7.16
N ILE A 295 15.89 -11.34 6.99
CA ILE A 295 17.12 -11.36 6.21
C ILE A 295 18.30 -11.65 7.12
N MET A 296 18.84 -12.87 6.99
CA MET A 296 20.17 -13.20 7.51
C MET A 296 21.21 -13.09 6.39
N MET A 297 22.14 -12.15 6.53
CA MET A 297 23.32 -12.01 5.67
C MET A 297 24.59 -12.23 6.47
N GLU A 298 25.38 -13.22 6.06
CA GLU A 298 26.74 -13.41 6.58
C GLU A 298 27.67 -12.41 5.90
N ALA A 299 28.41 -11.62 6.68
CA ALA A 299 29.31 -10.58 6.15
C ALA A 299 30.35 -11.13 5.15
N ASP A 300 30.81 -12.36 5.35
CA ASP A 300 31.80 -13.02 4.50
C ASP A 300 31.23 -13.47 3.13
N ALA A 301 29.91 -13.46 2.96
CA ALA A 301 29.23 -13.84 1.71
C ALA A 301 29.01 -12.65 0.75
N LEU A 302 29.28 -11.43 1.19
CA LEU A 302 29.09 -10.22 0.39
C LEU A 302 30.29 -9.92 -0.52
N PRO A 303 30.07 -9.51 -1.79
CA PRO A 303 31.16 -9.03 -2.62
C PRO A 303 31.71 -7.71 -2.07
N CYS A 304 33.01 -7.66 -1.77
CA CYS A 304 33.67 -6.43 -1.31
C CYS A 304 34.24 -5.63 -2.49
N PRO A 305 34.06 -4.30 -2.52
CA PRO A 305 34.74 -3.46 -3.48
C PRO A 305 36.27 -3.57 -3.29
N PRO A 306 37.05 -3.42 -4.37
CA PRO A 306 38.51 -3.45 -4.27
C PRO A 306 39.04 -2.22 -3.51
N ASP A 307 40.05 -2.41 -2.66
CA ASP A 307 40.64 -1.38 -1.80
C ASP A 307 41.51 -0.39 -2.59
N HIS A 308 40.97 0.78 -2.93
CA HIS A 308 41.64 1.94 -3.55
C HIS A 308 42.62 1.58 -4.70
N THR A 309 42.32 0.52 -5.45
CA THR A 309 43.19 0.02 -6.51
C THR A 309 43.15 0.91 -7.74
N ARG A 310 44.27 0.98 -8.48
CA ARG A 310 44.32 1.66 -9.79
C ARG A 310 44.16 0.73 -10.98
N LYS A 311 43.85 -0.54 -10.75
CA LYS A 311 43.77 -1.56 -11.81
C LYS A 311 42.30 -1.77 -12.24
N PRO A 312 41.90 -1.37 -13.45
CA PRO A 312 40.53 -1.55 -13.94
C PRO A 312 40.02 -3.00 -13.83
N ALA A 313 40.89 -3.99 -14.08
CA ALA A 313 40.54 -5.41 -14.03
C ALA A 313 40.05 -5.90 -12.64
N GLU A 314 40.47 -5.25 -11.56
CA GLU A 314 39.99 -5.59 -10.21
C GLU A 314 38.55 -5.07 -9.99
N HIS A 315 38.21 -3.89 -10.51
CA HIS A 315 36.83 -3.37 -10.51
C HIS A 315 35.91 -4.21 -11.41
N PHE A 316 36.36 -4.60 -12.61
CA PHE A 316 35.56 -5.45 -13.51
C PHE A 316 35.20 -6.79 -12.86
N ARG A 317 36.16 -7.43 -12.17
CA ARG A 317 35.91 -8.67 -11.43
C ARG A 317 34.91 -8.47 -10.28
N TYR A 318 34.99 -7.33 -9.59
CA TYR A 318 34.05 -7.00 -8.53
C TYR A 318 32.61 -6.90 -9.08
N MET A 319 32.41 -6.18 -10.19
CA MET A 319 31.10 -6.10 -10.86
C MET A 319 30.59 -7.47 -11.32
N GLU A 320 31.41 -8.24 -12.04
CA GLU A 320 31.05 -9.59 -12.50
C GLU A 320 30.68 -10.53 -11.33
N THR A 321 31.40 -10.44 -10.21
CA THR A 321 31.13 -11.24 -9.01
C THR A 321 29.81 -10.83 -8.36
N THR A 322 29.56 -9.52 -8.24
CA THR A 322 28.33 -8.96 -7.69
C THR A 322 27.12 -9.41 -8.51
N ILE A 323 27.17 -9.24 -9.83
CA ILE A 323 26.12 -9.68 -10.76
C ILE A 323 25.83 -11.18 -10.61
N ARG A 324 26.87 -12.02 -10.57
CA ARG A 324 26.72 -13.48 -10.48
C ARG A 324 26.06 -13.91 -9.16
N ILE A 325 26.46 -13.31 -8.03
CA ILE A 325 25.89 -13.66 -6.72
C ILE A 325 24.44 -13.15 -6.63
N ALA A 326 24.16 -11.94 -7.11
CA ALA A 326 22.80 -11.41 -7.15
C ALA A 326 21.87 -12.27 -8.01
N LEU A 327 22.32 -12.67 -9.22
CA LEU A 327 21.53 -13.54 -10.10
C LEU A 327 21.21 -14.88 -9.44
N ALA A 328 22.17 -15.51 -8.77
CA ALA A 328 21.94 -16.78 -8.08
C ALA A 328 20.89 -16.66 -6.96
N ASN A 329 20.85 -15.52 -6.26
CA ASN A 329 19.81 -15.25 -5.25
C ASN A 329 18.45 -14.95 -5.91
N CYS A 330 18.42 -14.28 -7.07
CA CYS A 330 17.20 -14.11 -7.86
C CYS A 330 16.64 -15.46 -8.32
N ASP A 331 17.48 -16.35 -8.85
CA ASP A 331 17.07 -17.70 -9.26
C ASP A 331 16.52 -18.50 -8.07
N GLN A 332 17.17 -18.36 -6.89
CA GLN A 332 16.70 -18.96 -5.65
C GLN A 332 15.35 -18.39 -5.22
N ALA A 333 15.10 -17.09 -5.38
CA ALA A 333 13.83 -16.47 -5.02
C ALA A 333 12.63 -17.13 -5.72
N PHE A 334 12.81 -17.57 -6.96
CA PHE A 334 11.75 -18.15 -7.80
C PHE A 334 11.83 -19.68 -7.96
N HIS A 335 12.70 -20.38 -7.22
CA HIS A 335 12.97 -21.81 -7.44
C HIS A 335 11.76 -22.74 -7.27
N LYS A 336 10.73 -22.32 -6.51
CA LYS A 336 9.49 -23.08 -6.31
C LYS A 336 8.49 -22.89 -7.44
N ILE A 337 8.62 -21.85 -8.26
CA ILE A 337 7.71 -21.56 -9.36
C ILE A 337 8.13 -22.39 -10.58
N SER A 338 7.22 -23.25 -11.05
CA SER A 338 7.49 -24.11 -12.21
C SER A 338 7.70 -23.30 -13.50
N GLY A 339 8.35 -23.89 -14.50
CA GLY A 339 8.53 -23.22 -15.80
C GLY A 339 7.19 -22.87 -16.49
N GLU A 340 6.15 -23.68 -16.28
CA GLU A 340 4.80 -23.42 -16.80
C GLU A 340 4.15 -22.25 -16.05
N ASP A 341 4.26 -22.21 -14.72
CA ASP A 341 3.70 -21.14 -13.90
C ASP A 341 4.43 -19.82 -14.12
N ARG A 342 5.76 -19.86 -14.33
CA ARG A 342 6.54 -18.69 -14.73
C ARG A 342 6.04 -18.13 -16.06
N GLN A 343 5.78 -18.99 -17.04
CA GLN A 343 5.22 -18.56 -18.33
C GLN A 343 3.79 -18.01 -18.18
N PHE A 344 2.99 -18.57 -17.26
CA PHE A 344 1.68 -18.05 -16.92
C PHE A 344 1.77 -16.62 -16.34
N LEU A 345 2.63 -16.39 -15.33
CA LEU A 345 2.84 -15.06 -14.75
C LEU A 345 3.28 -14.05 -15.82
N ILE A 346 4.25 -14.42 -16.65
CA ILE A 346 4.73 -13.63 -17.80
C ILE A 346 3.57 -13.19 -18.71
N ASN A 347 2.58 -14.04 -18.93
CA ASN A 347 1.48 -13.73 -19.86
C ASN A 347 0.32 -12.98 -19.22
N HIS A 348 0.12 -13.10 -17.91
CA HIS A 348 -1.12 -12.67 -17.24
C HIS A 348 -0.93 -11.69 -16.08
N LEU A 349 0.30 -11.35 -15.67
CA LEU A 349 0.52 -10.51 -14.50
C LEU A 349 -0.06 -9.09 -14.63
N PHE A 350 0.04 -8.48 -15.82
CA PHE A 350 -0.34 -7.08 -16.01
C PHE A 350 -1.82 -6.86 -16.34
N GLU A 351 -2.46 -7.80 -17.02
CA GLU A 351 -3.84 -7.64 -17.51
C GLU A 351 -4.83 -7.34 -16.37
N PRO A 352 -4.84 -8.09 -15.24
CA PRO A 352 -5.75 -7.79 -14.13
C PRO A 352 -5.48 -6.45 -13.44
N LEU A 353 -4.24 -5.97 -13.49
CA LEU A 353 -3.82 -4.72 -12.85
C LEU A 353 -4.15 -3.51 -13.74
N LEU A 354 -3.83 -3.58 -15.03
CA LEU A 354 -4.05 -2.45 -15.96
C LEU A 354 -5.50 -2.23 -16.36
N ASP A 355 -6.34 -3.25 -16.27
CA ASP A 355 -7.74 -3.14 -16.66
C ASP A 355 -8.58 -2.39 -15.61
N TYR A 356 -8.09 -1.36 -14.92
CA TYR A 356 -8.78 -0.72 -13.78
C TYR A 356 -10.27 -0.39 -14.00
N ASP A 357 -10.67 0.01 -15.21
CA ASP A 357 -12.06 0.34 -15.56
C ASP A 357 -12.99 -0.88 -15.71
N ASN A 358 -12.48 -2.06 -16.11
CA ASN A 358 -13.30 -3.30 -16.21
C ASN A 358 -12.89 -4.39 -15.19
N ALA A 359 -11.68 -4.31 -14.67
CA ALA A 359 -11.15 -5.05 -13.55
C ALA A 359 -11.94 -4.65 -12.33
N LYS A 360 -12.31 -5.66 -11.54
CA LYS A 360 -13.12 -5.50 -10.33
C LYS A 360 -12.26 -5.03 -9.16
N ILE A 361 -11.16 -4.33 -9.46
CA ILE A 361 -10.34 -3.50 -8.57
C ILE A 361 -11.03 -2.13 -8.39
N SER A 362 -12.05 -1.79 -9.20
CA SER A 362 -12.96 -0.68 -8.92
C SER A 362 -13.49 -0.78 -7.49
N LEU A 363 -13.18 0.24 -6.69
CA LEU A 363 -13.54 0.34 -5.27
C LEU A 363 -15.05 0.58 -5.05
N ALA A 364 -15.84 0.71 -6.14
CA ALA A 364 -17.29 0.90 -6.09
C ALA A 364 -18.05 -0.39 -6.48
N ASP A 365 -18.79 -0.93 -5.51
CA ASP A 365 -19.87 -1.94 -5.56
C ASP A 365 -19.61 -3.37 -6.09
N ASP A 366 -19.74 -4.32 -5.14
CA ASP A 366 -20.53 -5.58 -5.05
C ASP A 366 -20.59 -6.61 -6.20
N GLY A 367 -20.11 -6.28 -7.39
CA GLY A 367 -20.03 -7.15 -8.54
C GLY A 367 -18.78 -8.03 -8.53
N TYR A 368 -18.54 -8.79 -7.46
CA TYR A 368 -17.36 -9.66 -7.27
C TYR A 368 -17.32 -10.85 -8.24
N GLY A 369 -17.22 -10.62 -9.55
CA GLY A 369 -16.70 -11.68 -10.40
C GLY A 369 -15.23 -11.88 -10.08
N ILE A 370 -14.76 -13.11 -10.06
CA ILE A 370 -13.34 -13.36 -9.78
C ILE A 370 -12.59 -13.31 -11.11
N ASP A 371 -11.41 -12.69 -11.11
CA ASP A 371 -10.42 -12.97 -12.14
C ASP A 371 -9.64 -14.23 -11.72
N GLU A 372 -9.90 -15.36 -12.40
CA GLU A 372 -9.20 -16.64 -12.13
C GLU A 372 -7.68 -16.48 -12.27
N SER A 373 -7.22 -15.55 -13.12
CA SER A 373 -5.81 -15.26 -13.28
C SER A 373 -5.23 -14.59 -12.03
N LEU A 374 -5.93 -13.59 -11.46
CA LEU A 374 -5.51 -12.90 -10.25
C LEU A 374 -5.40 -13.85 -9.05
N GLN A 375 -6.31 -14.83 -8.94
CA GLN A 375 -6.22 -15.87 -7.90
C GLN A 375 -4.98 -16.73 -8.05
N LYS A 376 -4.69 -17.20 -9.27
CA LYS A 376 -3.49 -18.00 -9.53
C LYS A 376 -2.22 -17.17 -9.30
N ILE A 377 -2.20 -15.90 -9.68
CA ILE A 377 -1.11 -14.95 -9.41
C ILE A 377 -0.87 -14.84 -7.89
N ALA A 378 -1.91 -14.56 -7.12
CA ALA A 378 -1.82 -14.46 -5.66
C ALA A 378 -1.30 -15.77 -5.04
N ALA A 379 -1.82 -16.92 -5.47
CA ALA A 379 -1.34 -18.21 -4.99
C ALA A 379 0.16 -18.43 -5.26
N LEU A 380 0.62 -18.13 -6.48
CA LEU A 380 2.04 -18.24 -6.86
C LEU A 380 2.93 -17.24 -6.10
N SER A 381 2.40 -16.10 -5.68
CA SER A 381 3.15 -15.12 -4.90
C SER A 381 3.60 -15.64 -3.52
N HIS A 382 2.87 -16.60 -2.94
CA HIS A 382 3.27 -17.26 -1.68
C HIS A 382 4.49 -18.19 -1.86
N ASP A 383 4.77 -18.61 -3.09
CA ASP A 383 5.90 -19.49 -3.40
C ASP A 383 7.21 -18.72 -3.65
N ILE A 384 7.16 -17.38 -3.64
CA ILE A 384 8.34 -16.52 -3.77
C ILE A 384 9.11 -16.51 -2.45
N ASP A 385 10.42 -16.77 -2.52
CA ASP A 385 11.35 -16.55 -1.41
C ASP A 385 11.82 -15.09 -1.43
N TYR A 386 11.02 -14.22 -0.79
CA TYR A 386 11.26 -12.79 -0.68
C TYR A 386 12.59 -12.47 0.01
N SER A 387 12.98 -13.26 1.01
CA SER A 387 14.25 -13.11 1.70
C SER A 387 15.44 -13.25 0.74
N SER A 388 15.42 -14.23 -0.18
CA SER A 388 16.46 -14.35 -1.23
C SER A 388 16.39 -13.21 -2.25
N LEU A 389 15.19 -12.75 -2.60
CA LEU A 389 15.00 -11.65 -3.54
C LEU A 389 15.58 -10.33 -3.01
N ILE A 390 15.30 -9.99 -1.75
CA ILE A 390 15.79 -8.77 -1.12
C ILE A 390 17.31 -8.84 -0.92
N LYS A 391 17.87 -10.01 -0.56
CA LYS A 391 19.33 -10.21 -0.53
C LYS A 391 19.99 -9.91 -1.87
N ALA A 392 19.38 -10.35 -2.98
CA ALA A 392 19.90 -10.03 -4.31
C ALA A 392 19.90 -8.52 -4.56
N ALA A 393 18.85 -7.79 -4.16
CA ALA A 393 18.79 -6.34 -4.29
C ALA A 393 19.88 -5.66 -3.44
N GLN A 394 20.04 -6.06 -2.17
CA GLN A 394 21.09 -5.54 -1.29
C GLN A 394 22.48 -5.76 -1.87
N ILE A 395 22.73 -6.89 -2.53
CA ILE A 395 24.00 -7.15 -3.20
C ILE A 395 24.22 -6.19 -4.38
N LEU A 396 23.18 -5.92 -5.18
CA LEU A 396 23.27 -5.01 -6.33
C LEU A 396 23.48 -3.55 -5.92
N THR A 397 22.85 -3.09 -4.82
CA THR A 397 23.03 -1.72 -4.32
C THR A 397 24.49 -1.38 -3.98
N ARG A 398 25.34 -2.38 -3.76
CA ARG A 398 26.78 -2.17 -3.53
C ARG A 398 27.50 -1.60 -4.76
N LEU A 399 26.94 -1.75 -5.95
CA LEU A 399 27.46 -1.08 -7.15
C LEU A 399 27.23 0.44 -7.09
N ALA A 400 26.27 0.91 -6.29
CA ALA A 400 26.01 2.34 -6.07
C ALA A 400 26.75 2.91 -4.85
N ASP A 401 27.76 2.20 -4.32
CA ASP A 401 28.58 2.72 -3.22
C ASP A 401 29.38 3.95 -3.68
N GLU A 402 29.10 5.10 -3.05
CA GLU A 402 29.64 6.41 -3.44
C GLU A 402 31.18 6.43 -3.40
N GLN A 403 31.77 5.86 -2.36
CA GLN A 403 33.23 5.86 -2.18
C GLN A 403 33.92 5.00 -3.24
N TRP A 404 33.37 3.83 -3.56
CA TRP A 404 33.85 2.98 -4.63
C TRP A 404 33.66 3.62 -6.01
N LEU A 405 32.50 4.21 -6.29
CA LEU A 405 32.21 4.88 -7.56
C LEU A 405 33.17 6.04 -7.79
N ALA A 406 33.44 6.87 -6.78
CA ALA A 406 34.40 7.97 -6.88
C ALA A 406 35.82 7.50 -7.22
N ASP A 407 36.25 6.35 -6.71
CA ASP A 407 37.55 5.77 -7.06
C ASP A 407 37.54 5.08 -8.42
N PHE A 408 36.46 4.39 -8.75
CA PHE A 408 36.26 3.76 -10.04
C PHE A 408 36.25 4.79 -11.18
N GLN A 409 35.53 5.90 -11.02
CA GLN A 409 35.47 6.99 -12.00
C GLN A 409 36.88 7.55 -12.28
N LYS A 410 37.70 7.79 -11.25
CA LYS A 410 39.09 8.25 -11.41
C LYS A 410 39.92 7.24 -12.22
N VAL A 411 39.79 5.94 -11.92
CA VAL A 411 40.52 4.89 -12.64
C VAL A 411 40.10 4.80 -14.10
N MET A 412 38.80 4.92 -14.37
CA MET A 412 38.26 4.80 -15.72
C MET A 412 38.44 6.06 -16.57
N THR A 413 38.58 7.24 -15.96
CA THR A 413 38.93 8.48 -16.69
C THR A 413 40.30 8.38 -17.36
N ASP A 414 41.27 7.73 -16.72
CA ASP A 414 42.60 7.48 -17.29
C ASP A 414 42.63 6.25 -18.24
N TYR A 415 41.53 5.47 -18.27
CA TYR A 415 41.45 4.25 -19.05
C TYR A 415 41.17 4.57 -20.52
N SER A 416 42.09 4.16 -21.39
CA SER A 416 41.95 4.32 -22.83
C SER A 416 42.11 2.99 -23.56
N ARG A 417 41.34 2.83 -24.64
CA ARG A 417 41.46 1.69 -25.56
C ARG A 417 41.91 2.17 -26.93
N GLN A 418 42.64 1.31 -27.63
CA GLN A 418 43.10 1.59 -28.99
C GLN A 418 41.97 1.50 -30.02
N GLU A 419 40.98 0.63 -29.79
CA GLU A 419 39.86 0.42 -30.69
C GLU A 419 38.53 0.73 -29.99
N PRO A 420 37.61 1.44 -30.67
CA PRO A 420 36.29 1.76 -30.13
C PRO A 420 35.42 0.50 -30.02
N ILE A 421 34.70 0.37 -28.91
CA ILE A 421 33.70 -0.69 -28.71
C ILE A 421 32.40 -0.27 -29.41
N ARG A 422 31.79 -1.19 -30.15
CA ARG A 422 30.48 -0.97 -30.79
C ARG A 422 29.51 -2.04 -30.34
N ILE A 423 28.40 -1.62 -29.75
CA ILE A 423 27.30 -2.49 -29.32
C ILE A 423 26.05 -2.05 -30.07
N ALA A 424 25.28 -3.01 -30.59
CA ALA A 424 24.02 -2.67 -31.24
C ALA A 424 23.05 -2.03 -30.24
N GLY A 425 22.41 -0.92 -30.63
CA GLY A 425 21.53 -0.15 -29.73
C GLY A 425 22.27 0.84 -28.82
N VAL A 426 23.61 0.88 -28.84
CA VAL A 426 24.41 1.81 -28.03
C VAL A 426 25.17 2.77 -28.94
N HIS A 427 25.07 4.06 -28.68
CA HIS A 427 25.81 5.13 -29.37
C HIS A 427 26.56 5.97 -28.35
N GLY A 428 27.75 6.47 -28.71
CA GLY A 428 28.61 7.23 -27.80
C GLY A 428 29.92 6.49 -27.51
N ASN A 429 30.62 6.92 -26.47
CA ASN A 429 31.96 6.41 -26.13
C ASN A 429 31.89 5.31 -25.07
N ILE A 430 32.05 4.05 -25.49
CA ILE A 430 32.04 2.91 -24.56
C ILE A 430 33.45 2.51 -24.19
N LEU A 431 33.75 2.56 -22.90
CA LEU A 431 35.06 2.23 -22.34
C LEU A 431 35.25 0.72 -22.18
N TYR A 432 34.23 0.02 -21.70
CA TYR A 432 34.30 -1.43 -21.48
C TYR A 432 32.94 -2.11 -21.71
N ALA A 433 32.99 -3.37 -22.14
CA ALA A 433 31.81 -4.21 -22.24
C ALA A 433 32.18 -5.69 -22.05
N ALA A 434 31.33 -6.44 -21.36
CA ALA A 434 31.46 -7.87 -21.16
C ALA A 434 30.10 -8.57 -21.16
N ASP A 435 30.09 -9.83 -21.57
CA ASP A 435 28.92 -10.70 -21.42
C ASP A 435 28.98 -11.38 -20.05
N THR A 436 27.89 -11.29 -19.29
CA THR A 436 27.71 -11.97 -18.00
C THR A 436 26.55 -12.96 -18.10
N PRO A 437 26.38 -13.88 -17.13
CA PRO A 437 25.21 -14.76 -17.07
C PRO A 437 23.86 -14.01 -17.01
N ALA A 438 23.84 -12.78 -16.48
CA ALA A 438 22.62 -11.97 -16.39
C ALA A 438 22.36 -11.12 -17.65
N GLY A 439 23.34 -10.98 -18.55
CA GLY A 439 23.29 -10.05 -19.69
C GLY A 439 24.56 -9.21 -19.80
N LYS A 440 24.51 -8.15 -20.61
CA LYS A 440 25.68 -7.28 -20.84
C LYS A 440 25.99 -6.40 -19.63
N LEU A 441 27.27 -6.34 -19.27
CA LEU A 441 27.88 -5.30 -18.44
C LEU A 441 28.50 -4.27 -19.38
N ILE A 442 28.14 -2.99 -19.23
CA ILE A 442 28.61 -1.88 -20.07
C ILE A 442 29.14 -0.76 -19.16
N ILE A 443 30.27 -0.16 -19.55
CA ILE A 443 30.80 1.04 -18.91
C ILE A 443 30.87 2.15 -19.96
N GLY A 444 30.05 3.17 -19.76
CA GLY A 444 30.02 4.40 -20.55
C GLY A 444 31.22 5.29 -20.26
N GLY A 445 31.37 6.35 -21.04
CA GLY A 445 32.41 7.35 -20.85
C GLY A 445 31.77 8.72 -20.65
N THR A 446 32.57 9.70 -20.22
CA THR A 446 32.12 11.04 -19.77
C THR A 446 31.54 11.98 -20.85
N GLY A 447 31.02 11.44 -21.93
CA GLY A 447 30.40 12.21 -23.01
C GLY A 447 29.12 11.53 -23.46
N PRO A 448 28.25 12.26 -24.17
CA PRO A 448 26.86 11.84 -24.37
C PRO A 448 26.75 10.48 -25.06
N ASN A 449 26.02 9.60 -24.41
CA ASN A 449 25.71 8.24 -24.78
C ASN A 449 24.20 8.08 -24.98
N ARG A 450 23.84 7.10 -25.82
CA ARG A 450 22.46 6.69 -26.02
C ARG A 450 22.37 5.18 -25.89
N TYR A 451 21.54 4.72 -24.97
CA TYR A 451 21.28 3.33 -24.68
C TYR A 451 19.86 2.95 -25.11
N ASP A 452 19.74 1.96 -26.00
CA ASP A 452 18.47 1.47 -26.56
C ASP A 452 18.57 -0.05 -26.71
N MET A 453 18.81 -0.72 -25.57
CA MET A 453 18.95 -2.18 -25.47
C MET A 453 18.86 -2.68 -24.03
N GLU A 454 18.45 -3.95 -23.85
CA GLU A 454 18.41 -4.61 -22.53
C GLU A 454 19.81 -4.99 -22.01
N SER A 455 20.23 -4.42 -20.88
CA SER A 455 21.50 -4.70 -20.21
C SER A 455 21.29 -5.31 -18.83
N ALA A 456 22.32 -6.02 -18.33
CA ALA A 456 22.36 -6.45 -16.94
C ALA A 456 22.84 -5.31 -16.03
N VAL A 457 23.92 -4.64 -16.43
CA VAL A 457 24.48 -3.49 -15.71
C VAL A 457 25.02 -2.47 -16.71
N ILE A 458 24.64 -1.21 -16.53
CA ILE A 458 25.30 -0.04 -17.13
C ILE A 458 25.86 0.79 -15.98
N ILE A 459 27.12 1.21 -16.11
CA ILE A 459 27.69 2.29 -15.30
C ILE A 459 28.18 3.34 -16.27
N ASP A 460 27.51 4.48 -16.35
CA ASP A 460 28.00 5.63 -17.09
C ASP A 460 28.85 6.53 -16.18
N LEU A 461 29.86 7.17 -16.76
CA LEU A 461 30.76 8.06 -16.03
C LEU A 461 30.37 9.53 -16.21
N GLY A 462 29.43 9.80 -17.12
CA GLY A 462 28.66 11.03 -17.19
C GLY A 462 28.48 11.61 -18.60
N GLY A 463 27.90 12.80 -18.65
CA GLY A 463 27.47 13.48 -19.87
C GLY A 463 25.97 13.33 -20.07
N ASP A 464 25.35 14.27 -20.80
CA ASP A 464 23.89 14.27 -21.00
C ASP A 464 23.43 13.08 -21.86
N ASP A 465 22.95 12.04 -21.20
CA ASP A 465 22.69 10.73 -21.74
C ASP A 465 21.21 10.48 -22.03
N ILE A 466 20.95 9.48 -22.87
CA ILE A 466 19.59 9.08 -23.25
C ILE A 466 19.42 7.57 -23.09
N TYR A 467 18.56 7.18 -22.16
CA TYR A 467 18.19 5.80 -21.85
C TYR A 467 16.78 5.51 -22.36
N LEU A 468 16.64 4.51 -23.24
CA LEU A 468 15.39 4.22 -23.94
C LEU A 468 14.86 2.81 -23.68
N ASN A 469 13.52 2.69 -23.68
CA ASN A 469 12.74 1.45 -23.87
C ASN A 469 13.41 0.14 -23.40
N GLY A 470 13.24 -0.25 -22.14
CA GLY A 470 13.79 -1.52 -21.64
C GLY A 470 15.19 -1.41 -21.02
N THR A 471 15.85 -0.25 -21.16
CA THR A 471 17.16 -0.02 -20.53
C THR A 471 16.96 0.24 -19.03
N GLY A 472 17.56 -0.58 -18.18
CA GLY A 472 17.51 -0.43 -16.71
C GLY A 472 16.28 -0.98 -16.00
N ASN A 473 15.52 -1.86 -16.65
CA ASN A 473 14.43 -2.59 -15.99
C ASN A 473 14.60 -4.10 -16.13
N ALA A 474 14.23 -4.83 -15.09
CA ALA A 474 14.12 -6.28 -15.16
C ALA A 474 12.71 -6.67 -15.56
N ASP A 475 12.50 -6.93 -16.85
CA ASP A 475 11.31 -7.63 -17.34
C ASP A 475 11.67 -9.11 -17.58
N ARG A 476 11.24 -9.99 -16.67
CA ARG A 476 11.17 -11.47 -16.90
C ARG A 476 12.51 -12.21 -17.02
N LYS A 477 13.66 -11.53 -16.92
CA LYS A 477 15.00 -12.11 -17.15
C LYS A 477 15.98 -12.08 -15.97
N GLY A 478 15.58 -11.55 -14.81
CA GLY A 478 16.40 -11.57 -13.60
C GLY A 478 16.66 -10.18 -13.04
N LEU A 479 17.76 -9.54 -13.46
CA LEU A 479 18.20 -8.24 -12.92
C LEU A 479 18.62 -7.25 -14.02
N SER A 480 18.44 -5.95 -13.76
CA SER A 480 18.97 -4.85 -14.56
C SER A 480 19.31 -3.66 -13.66
N VAL A 481 20.52 -3.12 -13.82
CA VAL A 481 21.02 -1.97 -13.04
C VAL A 481 21.56 -0.90 -13.97
N ILE A 482 21.19 0.35 -13.72
CA ILE A 482 21.86 1.53 -14.27
C ILE A 482 22.44 2.33 -13.11
N ILE A 483 23.65 2.82 -13.31
CA ILE A 483 24.29 3.83 -12.46
C ILE A 483 24.78 4.93 -13.39
N ASP A 484 24.24 6.13 -13.27
CA ASP A 484 24.80 7.32 -13.90
C ASP A 484 25.48 8.19 -12.85
N ILE A 485 26.67 8.70 -13.16
CA ILE A 485 27.45 9.48 -12.20
C ILE A 485 27.18 10.98 -12.30
N SER A 486 26.91 11.49 -13.51
CA SER A 486 26.69 12.93 -13.70
C SER A 486 26.21 13.27 -15.09
N GLY A 487 25.21 14.14 -15.24
CA GLY A 487 24.77 14.62 -16.55
C GLY A 487 23.32 15.05 -16.47
N ASN A 488 22.83 15.84 -17.42
CA ASN A 488 21.39 16.13 -17.47
C ASN A 488 20.72 15.14 -18.43
N ASP A 489 20.22 14.06 -17.86
CA ASP A 489 19.88 12.82 -18.52
C ASP A 489 18.40 12.69 -18.82
N ARG A 490 18.11 11.77 -19.75
CA ARG A 490 16.75 11.46 -20.15
C ARG A 490 16.50 9.97 -20.13
N TYR A 491 15.65 9.56 -19.21
CA TYR A 491 15.13 8.21 -19.09
C TYR A 491 13.74 8.15 -19.70
N SER A 492 13.58 7.53 -20.88
CA SER A 492 12.31 7.53 -21.60
C SER A 492 11.86 6.14 -22.07
N ALA A 493 10.63 5.79 -21.71
CA ALA A 493 9.99 4.56 -22.17
C ALA A 493 8.59 4.82 -22.71
N THR A 494 8.30 4.18 -23.85
CA THR A 494 6.98 4.25 -24.49
C THR A 494 6.08 3.05 -24.15
N GLY A 495 6.68 1.98 -23.61
CA GLY A 495 5.99 0.78 -23.14
C GLY A 495 5.94 0.68 -21.62
N PRO A 496 5.18 -0.28 -21.07
CA PRO A 496 5.19 -0.57 -19.65
C PRO A 496 6.52 -1.22 -19.23
N VAL A 497 6.80 -1.23 -17.93
CA VAL A 497 8.02 -1.81 -17.32
C VAL A 497 9.28 -1.08 -17.75
N SER A 498 9.70 -0.09 -16.98
CA SER A 498 10.84 0.77 -17.32
C SER A 498 11.39 1.51 -16.11
N ILE A 499 12.59 2.10 -16.21
CA ILE A 499 13.14 3.04 -15.22
C ILE A 499 13.17 2.45 -13.81
N GLY A 500 14.17 1.61 -13.53
CA GLY A 500 14.35 1.03 -12.19
C GLY A 500 13.28 0.01 -11.77
N SER A 501 12.37 -0.42 -12.67
CA SER A 501 11.31 -1.38 -12.32
C SER A 501 11.78 -2.84 -12.30
N GLY A 502 11.34 -3.59 -11.29
CA GLY A 502 11.57 -5.03 -11.15
C GLY A 502 10.28 -5.84 -11.23
N ILE A 503 10.12 -6.60 -12.33
CA ILE A 503 8.99 -7.51 -12.52
C ILE A 503 9.49 -8.93 -12.60
N LEU A 504 9.11 -9.78 -11.63
CA LEU A 504 9.67 -11.14 -11.48
C LEU A 504 11.21 -11.12 -11.44
N GLY A 505 11.77 -10.12 -10.76
CA GLY A 505 13.18 -9.76 -10.83
C GLY A 505 13.50 -8.45 -10.11
N ILE A 506 14.67 -7.88 -10.40
CA ILE A 506 15.19 -6.68 -9.74
C ILE A 506 15.59 -5.62 -10.77
N GLY A 507 14.93 -4.48 -10.74
CA GLY A 507 15.33 -3.28 -11.47
C GLY A 507 15.94 -2.27 -10.51
N MET A 508 17.03 -1.62 -10.91
CA MET A 508 17.63 -0.54 -10.16
C MET A 508 18.15 0.55 -11.11
N LEU A 509 17.84 1.79 -10.81
CA LEU A 509 18.47 2.97 -11.39
C LEU A 509 18.97 3.84 -10.23
N ALA A 510 20.26 4.19 -10.25
CA ALA A 510 20.85 5.17 -9.38
C ALA A 510 21.46 6.29 -10.23
N ASP A 511 20.86 7.47 -10.19
CA ASP A 511 21.44 8.71 -10.70
C ASP A 511 22.12 9.44 -9.55
N LEU A 512 23.31 9.97 -9.77
CA LEU A 512 24.11 10.61 -8.73
C LEU A 512 24.08 12.14 -8.82
N ALA A 513 23.81 12.72 -9.99
CA ALA A 513 23.80 14.16 -10.20
C ALA A 513 23.31 14.58 -11.59
N GLY A 514 22.38 15.53 -11.64
CA GLY A 514 21.90 16.07 -12.91
C GLY A 514 20.61 16.85 -12.72
N ASP A 515 20.19 17.64 -13.70
CA ASP A 515 18.74 17.95 -13.78
C ASP A 515 18.12 17.00 -14.81
N ASP A 516 17.39 16.01 -14.33
CA ASP A 516 17.01 14.80 -15.06
C ASP A 516 15.52 14.72 -15.38
N VAL A 517 15.22 13.95 -16.43
CA VAL A 517 13.85 13.73 -16.89
C VAL A 517 13.54 12.25 -17.00
N TYR A 518 12.63 11.80 -16.15
CA TYR A 518 12.12 10.44 -16.08
C TYR A 518 10.72 10.37 -16.69
N THR A 519 10.58 9.81 -17.89
CA THR A 519 9.30 9.69 -18.61
C THR A 519 8.96 8.24 -18.88
N GLY A 520 7.96 7.71 -18.17
CA GLY A 520 7.46 6.35 -18.34
C GLY A 520 5.95 6.29 -18.55
N THR A 521 5.45 5.09 -18.83
CA THR A 521 4.00 4.82 -18.92
C THR A 521 3.51 4.13 -17.65
N ALA A 522 3.41 2.79 -17.66
CA ALA A 522 2.99 2.01 -16.51
C ALA A 522 4.11 1.10 -15.96
N PHE A 523 4.02 0.75 -14.68
CA PHE A 523 5.01 -0.09 -13.98
C PHE A 523 6.43 0.49 -14.12
N THR A 524 6.61 1.74 -13.70
CA THR A 524 7.81 2.53 -13.98
C THR A 524 8.33 3.25 -12.74
N GLN A 525 9.54 3.80 -12.79
CA GLN A 525 10.11 4.66 -11.76
C GLN A 525 10.13 3.95 -10.39
N GLY A 526 10.88 2.85 -10.34
CA GLY A 526 11.06 2.07 -9.12
C GLY A 526 9.89 1.16 -8.75
N ALA A 527 9.08 0.71 -9.71
CA ALA A 527 7.96 -0.20 -9.42
C ALA A 527 8.43 -1.67 -9.25
N GLY A 528 8.00 -2.33 -8.18
CA GLY A 528 8.26 -3.75 -7.88
C GLY A 528 6.99 -4.59 -7.88
N ILE A 529 6.81 -5.45 -8.89
CA ILE A 529 5.66 -6.36 -8.98
C ILE A 529 6.18 -7.80 -8.98
N MET A 530 5.88 -8.57 -7.94
CA MET A 530 6.54 -9.88 -7.72
C MET A 530 8.07 -9.76 -7.83
N GLY A 531 8.61 -8.63 -7.38
CA GLY A 531 9.92 -8.12 -7.76
C GLY A 531 10.34 -6.94 -6.89
N ILE A 532 11.54 -6.43 -7.14
CA ILE A 532 12.09 -5.25 -6.44
C ILE A 532 12.43 -4.19 -7.47
N GLY A 533 11.79 -3.03 -7.39
CA GLY A 533 12.13 -1.85 -8.17
C GLY A 533 12.74 -0.77 -7.29
N ILE A 534 13.82 -0.15 -7.77
CA ILE A 534 14.52 0.95 -7.10
C ILE A 534 14.83 2.03 -8.14
N LEU A 535 14.39 3.25 -7.87
CA LEU A 535 14.87 4.47 -8.48
C LEU A 535 15.47 5.32 -7.36
N ALA A 536 16.73 5.70 -7.47
CA ALA A 536 17.39 6.62 -6.55
C ALA A 536 18.00 7.75 -7.37
N ASP A 537 17.52 8.96 -7.15
CA ASP A 537 18.19 10.20 -7.55
C ASP A 537 18.80 10.85 -6.30
N PHE A 538 19.92 11.54 -6.48
CA PHE A 538 20.71 12.06 -5.38
C PHE A 538 21.02 13.54 -5.45
N GLN A 539 20.85 14.20 -6.60
CA GLN A 539 20.98 15.65 -6.78
C GLN A 539 20.32 16.09 -8.07
N GLY A 540 19.45 17.09 -8.03
CA GLY A 540 18.92 17.65 -9.26
C GLY A 540 17.81 18.66 -9.08
N ASN A 541 17.08 18.93 -10.16
CA ASN A 541 15.70 19.43 -10.11
C ASN A 541 14.97 18.66 -11.20
N ASP A 542 14.25 17.65 -10.78
CA ASP A 542 13.94 16.49 -11.57
C ASP A 542 12.46 16.43 -11.92
N GLN A 543 12.20 15.77 -13.05
CA GLN A 543 10.85 15.63 -13.57
C GLN A 543 10.50 14.15 -13.71
N TYR A 544 9.61 13.70 -12.83
CA TYR A 544 9.08 12.36 -12.80
C TYR A 544 7.69 12.31 -13.41
N SER A 545 7.57 11.82 -14.64
CA SER A 545 6.30 11.65 -15.35
C SER A 545 5.98 10.18 -15.61
N GLY A 546 5.06 9.61 -14.83
CA GLY A 546 4.47 8.28 -15.03
C GLY A 546 2.95 8.34 -15.27
N GLN A 547 2.31 7.20 -15.54
CA GLN A 547 0.85 7.10 -15.62
C GLN A 547 0.30 6.23 -14.49
N GLU A 548 0.26 4.91 -14.65
CA GLU A 548 -0.26 3.97 -13.66
C GLU A 548 0.87 3.12 -13.05
N TYR A 549 0.80 2.77 -11.76
CA TYR A 549 1.82 1.91 -11.15
C TYR A 549 3.23 2.49 -11.27
N ALA A 550 3.39 3.79 -10.98
CA ALA A 550 4.65 4.52 -11.11
C ALA A 550 5.12 5.06 -9.76
N GLN A 551 6.41 5.39 -9.65
CA GLN A 551 6.95 6.17 -8.52
C GLN A 551 6.87 5.38 -7.20
N GLY A 552 7.68 4.33 -7.10
CA GLY A 552 7.85 3.58 -5.85
C GLY A 552 6.67 2.69 -5.46
N VAL A 553 6.13 1.90 -6.41
CA VAL A 553 4.96 1.03 -6.17
C VAL A 553 5.37 -0.40 -5.88
N GLY A 554 4.86 -1.01 -4.81
CA GLY A 554 5.11 -2.41 -4.47
C GLY A 554 3.84 -3.26 -4.45
N ILE A 555 3.79 -4.34 -5.22
CA ILE A 555 2.71 -5.34 -5.17
C ILE A 555 3.32 -6.74 -5.21
N TRP A 556 3.11 -7.55 -4.16
CA TRP A 556 3.86 -8.78 -3.92
C TRP A 556 5.36 -8.55 -4.07
N GLY A 557 5.88 -7.45 -3.54
CA GLY A 557 7.20 -6.94 -3.89
C GLY A 557 7.52 -5.60 -3.23
N VAL A 558 8.67 -5.03 -3.58
CA VAL A 558 9.14 -3.76 -3.02
C VAL A 558 9.36 -2.77 -4.15
N GLY A 559 8.73 -1.60 -4.07
CA GLY A 559 9.01 -0.48 -4.96
C GLY A 559 9.52 0.71 -4.17
N ILE A 560 10.65 1.28 -4.59
CA ILE A 560 11.30 2.42 -3.95
C ILE A 560 11.59 3.48 -5.01
N LEU A 561 11.12 4.70 -4.76
CA LEU A 561 11.66 5.93 -5.35
C LEU A 561 12.28 6.75 -4.22
N LEU A 562 13.55 7.07 -4.35
CA LEU A 562 14.28 7.96 -3.46
C LEU A 562 14.77 9.15 -4.27
N ASP A 563 14.45 10.35 -3.81
CA ASP A 563 15.10 11.60 -4.21
C ASP A 563 15.79 12.19 -2.97
N HIS A 564 16.87 12.95 -3.16
CA HIS A 564 17.67 13.49 -2.06
C HIS A 564 17.72 15.00 -2.02
N THR A 565 17.74 15.69 -3.16
CA THR A 565 17.75 17.16 -3.19
C THR A 565 17.27 17.67 -4.53
N GLY A 566 16.37 18.63 -4.52
CA GLY A 566 15.96 19.36 -5.72
C GLY A 566 14.69 20.13 -5.50
N ASP A 567 14.24 20.94 -6.46
CA ASP A 567 12.83 21.34 -6.51
C ASP A 567 12.14 20.46 -7.57
N ASP A 568 11.42 19.43 -7.13
CA ASP A 568 11.06 18.28 -7.94
C ASP A 568 9.57 18.23 -8.33
N VAL A 569 9.29 17.59 -9.47
CA VAL A 569 7.93 17.47 -10.00
C VAL A 569 7.55 16.02 -10.26
N TYR A 570 6.61 15.52 -9.47
CA TYR A 570 6.05 14.18 -9.56
C TYR A 570 4.65 14.19 -10.17
N SER A 571 4.52 13.69 -11.40
CA SER A 571 3.23 13.57 -12.09
C SER A 571 2.89 12.12 -12.41
N SER A 572 1.74 11.67 -11.92
CA SER A 572 1.15 10.36 -12.17
C SER A 572 -0.38 10.44 -12.32
N THR A 573 -1.04 9.31 -12.58
CA THR A 573 -2.49 9.28 -12.82
C THR A 573 -3.26 8.29 -11.97
N LEU A 574 -2.65 7.19 -11.53
CA LEU A 574 -3.30 6.16 -10.72
C LEU A 574 -2.26 5.28 -10.00
N LEU A 575 -2.54 4.84 -8.77
CA LEU A 575 -1.76 3.79 -8.09
C LEU A 575 -0.25 4.06 -8.16
N SER A 576 0.18 5.21 -7.66
CA SER A 576 1.54 5.71 -7.81
C SER A 576 1.99 6.44 -6.54
N GLN A 577 3.23 6.93 -6.50
CA GLN A 577 3.74 7.76 -5.40
C GLN A 577 3.66 7.01 -4.06
N GLY A 578 4.42 5.93 -3.96
CA GLY A 578 4.48 5.13 -2.73
C GLY A 578 3.26 4.25 -2.48
N ALA A 579 2.63 3.69 -3.51
CA ALA A 579 1.47 2.81 -3.32
C ALA A 579 1.88 1.35 -3.01
N GLY A 580 1.23 0.73 -2.01
CA GLY A 580 1.51 -0.64 -1.55
C GLY A 580 0.30 -1.57 -1.66
N GLY A 581 0.41 -2.58 -2.55
CA GLY A 581 -0.58 -3.64 -2.73
C GLY A 581 -0.33 -4.88 -1.86
N PRO A 582 -1.08 -5.99 -2.02
CA PRO A 582 -0.90 -7.19 -1.20
C PRO A 582 0.55 -7.66 -1.07
N LYS A 583 1.01 -7.96 0.16
CA LYS A 583 2.41 -8.33 0.47
C LYS A 583 3.42 -7.41 -0.25
N GLY A 584 3.09 -6.12 -0.32
CA GLY A 584 3.84 -5.12 -1.06
C GLY A 584 4.21 -3.94 -0.19
N ILE A 585 5.42 -3.41 -0.40
CA ILE A 585 5.87 -2.13 0.18
C ILE A 585 6.10 -1.17 -0.97
N GLY A 586 5.33 -0.09 -1.00
CA GLY A 586 5.60 1.05 -1.86
C GLY A 586 6.18 2.20 -1.03
N LEU A 587 7.30 2.76 -1.47
CA LEU A 587 7.96 3.89 -0.84
C LEU A 587 8.31 4.94 -1.89
N LEU A 588 7.82 6.16 -1.69
CA LEU A 588 8.41 7.37 -2.25
C LEU A 588 9.01 8.16 -1.08
N SER A 589 10.26 8.55 -1.19
CA SER A 589 10.94 9.39 -0.20
C SER A 589 11.66 10.52 -0.91
N ASP A 590 11.27 11.75 -0.63
CA ASP A 590 12.00 12.97 -1.00
C ASP A 590 12.52 13.63 0.28
N MET A 591 13.71 14.24 0.24
CA MET A 591 14.41 14.70 1.44
C MET A 591 14.44 16.23 1.58
N THR A 592 14.50 16.99 0.49
CA THR A 592 14.53 18.46 0.54
C THR A 592 14.11 19.04 -0.79
N GLY A 593 13.29 20.09 -0.77
CA GLY A 593 12.87 20.73 -2.01
C GLY A 593 11.75 21.74 -1.88
N ASN A 594 11.08 22.06 -2.98
CA ASN A 594 9.75 22.66 -2.97
C ASN A 594 8.96 21.94 -4.04
N ASP A 595 8.38 20.83 -3.64
CA ASP A 595 8.07 19.71 -4.49
C ASP A 595 6.59 19.69 -4.85
N GLN A 596 6.30 19.11 -6.00
CA GLN A 596 4.95 19.05 -6.54
C GLN A 596 4.53 17.63 -6.83
N TYR A 597 3.59 17.13 -6.01
CA TYR A 597 3.04 15.79 -6.13
C TYR A 597 1.65 15.83 -6.75
N ARG A 598 1.51 15.31 -7.97
CA ARG A 598 0.24 15.23 -8.68
C ARG A 598 -0.14 13.81 -9.07
N ALA A 599 -1.30 13.33 -8.61
CA ALA A 599 -1.85 12.02 -8.93
C ALA A 599 -3.35 12.06 -9.25
N THR A 600 -3.71 12.56 -10.45
CA THR A 600 -5.12 12.76 -10.85
C THR A 600 -5.26 13.00 -12.37
N GLY A 601 -6.49 12.97 -12.88
CA GLY A 601 -6.84 13.56 -14.19
C GLY A 601 -7.07 12.60 -15.36
N LYS A 602 -6.79 11.30 -15.23
CA LYS A 602 -7.04 10.29 -16.28
C LYS A 602 -8.26 9.43 -16.00
N HIS A 603 -8.31 8.79 -14.82
CA HIS A 603 -9.33 7.82 -14.44
C HIS A 603 -10.47 8.50 -13.70
N LYS A 604 -11.70 8.44 -14.22
CA LYS A 604 -12.85 9.13 -13.60
C LYS A 604 -13.21 8.49 -12.27
N SER A 605 -13.79 9.28 -11.38
CA SER A 605 -14.30 8.78 -10.11
C SER A 605 -15.24 7.59 -10.31
N SER A 606 -15.01 6.52 -9.53
CA SER A 606 -15.89 5.36 -9.46
C SER A 606 -17.29 5.71 -8.91
N TYR A 607 -17.42 6.85 -8.23
CA TYR A 607 -18.69 7.40 -7.75
C TYR A 607 -19.44 8.24 -8.80
N GLY A 608 -18.93 8.31 -10.04
CA GLY A 608 -19.59 9.03 -11.15
C GLY A 608 -19.65 10.55 -10.99
N THR A 609 -18.93 11.13 -10.03
CA THR A 609 -18.93 12.58 -9.78
C THR A 609 -18.15 13.29 -10.88
N LYS A 610 -18.81 14.17 -11.64
CA LYS A 610 -18.22 14.86 -12.79
C LYS A 610 -17.06 15.77 -12.36
N GLY A 611 -15.91 15.64 -13.02
CA GLY A 611 -14.73 16.45 -12.75
C GLY A 611 -13.85 15.92 -11.62
N ILE A 612 -14.25 14.81 -10.99
CA ILE A 612 -13.47 14.12 -9.98
C ILE A 612 -12.85 12.86 -10.61
N PHE A 613 -11.61 12.59 -10.23
CA PHE A 613 -10.80 11.47 -10.74
C PHE A 613 -10.32 10.60 -9.58
N ASN A 614 -9.97 9.36 -9.87
CA ASN A 614 -9.28 8.49 -8.93
C ASN A 614 -7.78 8.81 -8.94
N GLY A 615 -7.15 8.74 -7.77
CA GLY A 615 -5.71 8.86 -7.58
C GLY A 615 -5.11 7.54 -7.11
N LEU A 616 -5.58 6.99 -6.00
CA LEU A 616 -5.01 5.75 -5.40
C LEU A 616 -3.51 5.87 -5.09
N SER A 617 -3.05 7.07 -4.72
CA SER A 617 -1.63 7.42 -4.69
C SER A 617 -1.25 8.19 -3.43
N GLN A 618 0.02 8.57 -3.32
CA GLN A 618 0.57 9.37 -2.22
C GLN A 618 0.45 8.61 -0.90
N GLY A 619 1.21 7.51 -0.80
CA GLY A 619 1.20 6.64 0.37
C GLY A 619 -0.08 5.82 0.51
N PHE A 620 -0.63 5.30 -0.60
CA PHE A 620 -1.86 4.50 -0.59
C PHE A 620 -1.58 3.03 -0.30
N GLY A 621 -2.16 2.47 0.76
CA GLY A 621 -2.08 1.04 1.07
C GLY A 621 -3.38 0.34 0.70
N PHE A 622 -3.32 -0.75 -0.08
CA PHE A 622 -4.52 -1.43 -0.55
C PHE A 622 -4.43 -2.93 -0.67
N GLY A 623 -5.56 -3.61 -0.45
CA GLY A 623 -5.76 -5.01 -0.77
C GLY A 623 -6.83 -5.24 -1.85
N PHE A 624 -6.88 -6.47 -2.36
CA PHE A 624 -7.94 -6.93 -3.26
C PHE A 624 -9.08 -7.50 -2.43
N ARG A 625 -10.13 -6.69 -2.26
CA ARG A 625 -11.30 -7.02 -1.42
C ARG A 625 -11.87 -8.39 -1.74
N GLY A 626 -11.92 -9.24 -0.72
CA GLY A 626 -12.42 -10.62 -0.81
C GLY A 626 -11.39 -11.67 -1.25
N TYR A 627 -10.13 -11.27 -1.51
CA TYR A 627 -9.08 -12.17 -1.99
C TYR A 627 -7.75 -12.05 -1.25
N ALA A 628 -7.22 -10.83 -1.12
CA ALA A 628 -5.87 -10.60 -0.62
C ALA A 628 -5.79 -9.30 0.19
N SER A 629 -5.38 -9.42 1.44
CA SER A 629 -5.12 -8.33 2.37
C SER A 629 -4.03 -7.41 1.81
N GLY A 630 -4.13 -6.12 2.12
CA GLY A 630 -3.26 -5.12 1.55
C GLY A 630 -1.82 -5.11 2.05
N GLY A 631 -1.02 -4.24 1.43
CA GLY A 631 0.34 -3.94 1.86
C GLY A 631 0.46 -2.56 2.48
N ILE A 632 1.68 -2.03 2.46
CA ILE A 632 2.03 -0.75 3.06
C ILE A 632 2.47 0.22 1.97
N GLY A 633 1.73 1.31 1.81
CA GLY A 633 2.11 2.42 0.96
C GLY A 633 2.60 3.59 1.80
N ILE A 634 3.76 4.16 1.45
CA ILE A 634 4.42 5.23 2.19
C ILE A 634 4.89 6.31 1.22
N LEU A 635 4.50 7.56 1.50
CA LEU A 635 5.14 8.75 0.97
C LEU A 635 5.77 9.51 2.15
N ILE A 636 7.07 9.79 2.06
CA ILE A 636 7.79 10.65 2.98
C ILE A 636 8.31 11.83 2.18
N ASP A 637 7.96 13.02 2.61
CA ASP A 637 8.48 14.28 2.09
C ASP A 637 9.29 14.98 3.17
N GLY A 638 10.33 15.69 2.76
CA GLY A 638 11.32 16.27 3.66
C GLY A 638 11.10 17.76 3.90
N GLU A 639 12.20 18.52 3.97
CA GLU A 639 12.13 19.98 4.17
C GLU A 639 11.75 20.69 2.88
N GLY A 640 10.64 21.43 2.86
CA GLY A 640 10.20 22.16 1.68
C GLY A 640 8.90 22.93 1.89
N ASN A 641 8.42 23.63 0.85
CA ASN A 641 7.03 24.10 0.81
C ASN A 641 6.33 23.38 -0.33
N ASP A 642 5.56 22.36 0.03
CA ASP A 642 5.23 21.27 -0.87
C ASP A 642 3.75 21.26 -1.23
N VAL A 643 3.44 20.72 -2.41
CA VAL A 643 2.07 20.69 -2.94
C VAL A 643 1.64 19.29 -3.28
N PHE A 644 0.73 18.75 -2.47
CA PHE A 644 0.11 17.45 -2.67
C PHE A 644 -1.27 17.58 -3.31
N HIS A 645 -1.42 17.16 -4.57
CA HIS A 645 -2.68 17.21 -5.30
C HIS A 645 -3.08 15.85 -5.89
N ALA A 646 -4.08 15.22 -5.29
CA ALA A 646 -4.51 13.87 -5.69
C ALA A 646 -6.03 13.71 -5.84
N GLY A 647 -6.39 12.69 -6.61
CA GLY A 647 -7.76 12.23 -6.80
C GLY A 647 -8.31 11.48 -5.59
N ASN A 648 -9.29 10.61 -5.82
CA ASN A 648 -9.88 9.81 -4.76
C ASN A 648 -8.89 8.77 -4.21
N PHE A 649 -9.07 8.42 -2.93
CA PHE A 649 -8.29 7.42 -2.19
C PHE A 649 -6.80 7.72 -2.23
N SER A 650 -6.37 8.81 -1.60
CA SER A 650 -4.96 9.24 -1.67
C SER A 650 -4.51 9.92 -0.38
N GLN A 651 -3.25 10.33 -0.30
CA GLN A 651 -2.70 11.08 0.84
C GLN A 651 -2.81 10.28 2.14
N GLY A 652 -2.07 9.16 2.18
CA GLY A 652 -2.03 8.28 3.34
C GLY A 652 -3.31 7.46 3.52
N CYS A 653 -4.06 7.15 2.46
CA CYS A 653 -5.31 6.40 2.62
C CYS A 653 -5.10 4.88 2.66
N GLY A 654 -5.90 4.17 3.45
CA GLY A 654 -5.94 2.71 3.51
C GLY A 654 -7.20 2.10 2.89
N TYR A 655 -7.07 0.97 2.20
CA TYR A 655 -8.21 0.20 1.68
C TYR A 655 -8.02 -1.32 1.82
N PHE A 656 -8.99 -2.03 2.40
CA PHE A 656 -8.97 -3.49 2.55
C PHE A 656 -7.68 -4.08 3.16
N PHE A 657 -7.52 -3.98 4.48
CA PHE A 657 -6.32 -4.42 5.22
C PHE A 657 -5.00 -3.80 4.76
N GLY A 658 -5.04 -2.77 3.93
CA GLY A 658 -3.88 -1.97 3.57
C GLY A 658 -3.57 -0.90 4.63
N LEU A 659 -2.31 -0.53 4.72
CA LEU A 659 -1.83 0.59 5.53
C LEU A 659 -1.27 1.68 4.59
N GLY A 660 -1.94 2.83 4.56
CA GLY A 660 -1.43 4.01 3.86
C GLY A 660 -0.82 5.02 4.82
N ILE A 661 0.34 5.58 4.47
CA ILE A 661 1.04 6.59 5.26
C ILE A 661 1.54 7.71 4.33
N LEU A 662 1.17 8.95 4.64
CA LEU A 662 1.84 10.15 4.13
C LEU A 662 2.47 10.87 5.32
N LYS A 663 3.75 11.22 5.20
CA LYS A 663 4.52 11.93 6.20
C LYS A 663 5.18 13.13 5.51
N SER A 664 4.78 14.37 5.83
CA SER A 664 5.67 15.52 5.68
C SER A 664 6.54 15.58 6.94
N ALA A 665 7.86 15.58 6.77
CA ALA A 665 8.84 15.63 7.86
C ALA A 665 9.52 17.00 7.99
N GLY A 666 9.16 17.92 7.10
CA GLY A 666 9.63 19.30 7.08
C GLY A 666 8.89 20.22 8.03
N HIS A 667 9.21 21.52 7.92
CA HIS A 667 8.61 22.61 8.70
C HIS A 667 8.15 23.76 7.79
N GLY A 668 7.87 23.50 6.51
CA GLY A 668 7.46 24.54 5.56
C GLY A 668 5.96 24.56 5.31
N ASP A 669 5.50 25.57 4.59
CA ASP A 669 4.06 25.84 4.44
C ASP A 669 3.46 24.99 3.29
N ASP A 670 2.91 23.84 3.64
CA ASP A 670 2.45 22.81 2.73
C ASP A 670 0.98 22.96 2.31
N ARG A 671 0.64 22.34 1.17
CA ARG A 671 -0.73 22.35 0.63
C ARG A 671 -1.21 20.96 0.26
N TYR A 672 -2.24 20.52 0.98
CA TYR A 672 -2.92 19.26 0.75
C TYR A 672 -4.25 19.47 0.03
N MET A 673 -4.34 18.98 -1.21
CA MET A 673 -5.52 19.08 -2.08
C MET A 673 -6.03 17.69 -2.48
N GLY A 674 -7.02 17.19 -1.75
CA GLY A 674 -7.65 15.89 -1.99
C GLY A 674 -9.01 15.97 -2.68
N SER A 675 -9.50 14.84 -3.20
CA SER A 675 -10.87 14.75 -3.75
C SER A 675 -11.88 14.14 -2.77
N ARG A 676 -12.04 12.82 -2.79
CA ARG A 676 -12.87 12.02 -1.88
C ARG A 676 -12.03 10.89 -1.32
N TYR A 677 -12.13 10.58 -0.03
CA TYR A 677 -11.19 9.66 0.62
C TYR A 677 -9.77 10.18 0.43
N ALA A 678 -9.42 11.25 1.14
CA ALA A 678 -8.04 11.73 1.20
C ALA A 678 -7.67 12.21 2.61
N GLN A 679 -6.38 12.48 2.82
CA GLN A 679 -5.82 13.01 4.07
C GLN A 679 -6.08 12.06 5.24
N GLY A 680 -5.34 10.94 5.28
CA GLY A 680 -5.37 10.01 6.41
C GLY A 680 -6.70 9.23 6.55
N CYS A 681 -7.32 8.82 5.44
CA CYS A 681 -8.59 8.09 5.44
C CYS A 681 -8.46 6.57 5.43
N SER A 682 -9.53 5.85 5.77
CA SER A 682 -9.56 4.40 5.57
C SER A 682 -10.94 3.83 5.30
N ALA A 683 -10.97 2.66 4.65
CA ALA A 683 -12.17 1.87 4.43
C ALA A 683 -11.89 0.35 4.41
N HIS A 684 -12.86 -0.43 4.88
CA HIS A 684 -12.87 -1.90 4.85
C HIS A 684 -11.72 -2.52 5.65
N SER A 685 -11.67 -2.27 6.95
CA SER A 685 -10.64 -2.84 7.84
C SER A 685 -9.22 -2.42 7.45
N ALA A 686 -9.05 -1.19 6.98
CA ALA A 686 -7.75 -0.65 6.60
C ALA A 686 -7.30 0.45 7.56
N ALA A 687 -6.04 0.87 7.45
CA ALA A 687 -5.50 1.98 8.21
C ALA A 687 -4.95 3.04 7.26
N GLY A 688 -5.30 4.30 7.50
CA GLY A 688 -4.75 5.44 6.77
C GLY A 688 -4.28 6.52 7.73
N ILE A 689 -3.10 7.07 7.43
CA ILE A 689 -2.36 7.95 8.32
C ILE A 689 -1.76 9.07 7.48
N LEU A 690 -2.06 10.32 7.84
CA LEU A 690 -1.34 11.50 7.40
C LEU A 690 -0.68 12.14 8.62
N MET A 691 0.58 12.51 8.49
CA MET A 691 1.36 13.19 9.53
C MET A 691 2.12 14.35 8.91
N ASP A 692 2.04 15.52 9.54
CA ASP A 692 2.89 16.68 9.26
C ASP A 692 3.73 17.00 10.51
N ASP A 693 5.00 17.38 10.31
CA ASP A 693 5.89 17.79 11.41
C ASP A 693 5.83 19.29 11.68
N GLY A 694 5.30 20.07 10.74
CA GLY A 694 4.83 21.42 10.98
C GLY A 694 4.93 22.33 9.76
N GLY A 695 4.48 23.57 9.93
CA GLY A 695 4.34 24.49 8.81
C GLY A 695 3.27 25.52 9.11
N ASN A 696 2.75 26.22 8.11
CA ASN A 696 1.42 26.81 8.19
C ASN A 696 0.63 26.26 7.02
N ASP A 697 -0.01 25.13 7.27
CA ASP A 697 -0.44 24.20 6.26
C ASP A 697 -1.89 24.43 5.87
N HIS A 698 -2.22 24.01 4.66
CA HIS A 698 -3.58 24.12 4.15
C HIS A 698 -4.12 22.80 3.65
N TYR A 699 -5.03 22.23 4.42
CA TYR A 699 -5.76 21.02 4.11
C TYR A 699 -7.10 21.34 3.47
N SER A 700 -7.30 20.91 2.22
CA SER A 700 -8.54 21.15 1.48
C SER A 700 -9.00 19.94 0.67
N GLY A 701 -10.29 19.88 0.39
CA GLY A 701 -10.80 18.90 -0.56
C GLY A 701 -12.07 19.33 -1.29
N THR A 702 -12.55 18.47 -2.19
CA THR A 702 -13.63 18.82 -3.12
C THR A 702 -14.94 18.06 -2.92
N VAL A 703 -14.96 16.96 -2.14
CA VAL A 703 -16.17 16.13 -1.96
C VAL A 703 -16.47 15.78 -0.49
N GLY A 704 -15.66 14.93 0.15
CA GLY A 704 -15.95 14.40 1.49
C GLY A 704 -15.20 13.10 1.80
N ALA A 705 -15.31 12.59 3.02
CA ALA A 705 -14.42 11.56 3.57
C ALA A 705 -12.96 12.04 3.58
N LEU A 706 -12.68 13.10 4.34
CA LEU A 706 -11.40 13.80 4.34
C LEU A 706 -10.89 14.02 5.76
N GLN A 707 -9.61 14.32 5.92
CA GLN A 707 -9.01 14.81 7.17
C GLN A 707 -9.28 13.85 8.35
N GLY A 708 -8.77 12.62 8.25
CA GLY A 708 -8.95 11.59 9.29
C GLY A 708 -10.35 10.97 9.26
N ALA A 709 -10.73 10.33 8.15
CA ALA A 709 -12.06 9.73 7.96
C ALA A 709 -12.03 8.19 7.91
N ALA A 710 -12.61 7.51 8.92
CA ALA A 710 -12.59 6.04 9.08
C ALA A 710 -13.93 5.37 8.76
N TRP A 711 -13.93 4.41 7.84
CA TRP A 711 -15.11 3.62 7.46
C TRP A 711 -14.92 2.13 7.69
N ASP A 712 -16.01 1.44 8.02
CA ASP A 712 -16.16 -0.03 7.90
C ASP A 712 -14.98 -0.75 8.54
N MET A 713 -14.88 -0.60 9.86
CA MET A 713 -13.78 -1.09 10.70
C MET A 713 -12.39 -0.50 10.39
N GLY A 714 -12.34 0.63 9.69
CA GLY A 714 -11.10 1.34 9.40
C GLY A 714 -10.52 2.11 10.60
N ILE A 715 -9.21 2.38 10.52
CA ILE A 715 -8.49 3.30 11.39
C ILE A 715 -8.05 4.50 10.55
N ALA A 716 -8.37 5.71 10.97
CA ALA A 716 -7.98 6.93 10.26
C ALA A 716 -7.25 7.86 11.22
N VAL A 717 -6.10 8.37 10.79
CA VAL A 717 -5.27 9.25 11.60
C VAL A 717 -4.83 10.44 10.75
N LEU A 718 -5.07 11.65 11.26
CA LEU A 718 -4.41 12.86 10.80
C LEU A 718 -3.74 13.49 12.01
N VAL A 719 -2.45 13.79 11.89
CA VAL A 719 -1.69 14.51 12.91
C VAL A 719 -0.92 15.64 12.28
N ASP A 720 -1.12 16.85 12.78
CA ASP A 720 -0.23 17.99 12.56
C ASP A 720 0.50 18.29 13.87
N LYS A 721 1.81 18.56 13.82
CA LYS A 721 2.64 18.72 15.03
C LYS A 721 2.85 20.17 15.43
N SER A 722 2.78 21.13 14.51
CA SER A 722 2.89 22.55 14.84
C SER A 722 2.59 23.44 13.65
N GLY A 723 1.84 24.51 13.85
CA GLY A 723 1.62 25.50 12.79
C GLY A 723 0.48 26.45 13.07
N ASP A 724 0.26 27.45 12.21
CA ASP A 724 -1.02 28.16 12.19
C ASP A 724 -1.85 27.65 10.99
N ASP A 725 -2.57 26.55 11.18
CA ASP A 725 -3.06 25.71 10.09
C ASP A 725 -4.50 26.01 9.66
N ILE A 726 -4.82 25.61 8.43
CA ILE A 726 -6.16 25.75 7.85
C ILE A 726 -6.70 24.39 7.41
N TYR A 727 -7.75 23.95 8.10
CA TYR A 727 -8.51 22.75 7.77
C TYR A 727 -9.84 23.12 7.11
N ASP A 728 -9.89 23.07 5.77
CA ASP A 728 -11.04 23.50 4.98
C ASP A 728 -11.87 22.31 4.46
N SER A 729 -12.94 22.00 5.20
CA SER A 729 -13.96 21.02 4.85
C SER A 729 -15.35 21.66 4.64
N ARG A 730 -15.41 22.97 4.32
CA ARG A 730 -16.70 23.67 4.13
C ARG A 730 -17.53 23.04 3.02
N HIS A 731 -18.78 22.75 3.32
CA HIS A 731 -19.74 22.12 2.40
C HIS A 731 -19.40 20.67 2.03
N LEU A 732 -18.44 20.06 2.73
CA LEU A 732 -18.10 18.65 2.60
C LEU A 732 -18.81 17.84 3.69
N PHE A 733 -18.75 16.52 3.58
CA PHE A 733 -19.33 15.60 4.55
C PHE A 733 -18.28 14.58 5.02
N PHE A 734 -18.48 14.05 6.21
CA PHE A 734 -17.66 13.05 6.86
C PHE A 734 -16.18 13.45 6.91
N SER A 735 -15.86 14.59 7.56
CA SER A 735 -14.49 15.11 7.65
C SER A 735 -14.06 15.47 9.07
N GLN A 736 -12.77 15.74 9.27
CA GLN A 736 -12.17 16.21 10.54
C GLN A 736 -12.38 15.21 11.69
N GLY A 737 -11.76 14.03 11.55
CA GLY A 737 -11.82 12.98 12.57
C GLY A 737 -13.13 12.22 12.59
N ALA A 738 -13.76 11.97 11.44
CA ALA A 738 -15.07 11.30 11.35
C ALA A 738 -14.94 9.76 11.26
N ALA A 739 -15.83 9.03 11.92
CA ALA A 739 -15.83 7.56 11.99
C ALA A 739 -17.24 6.97 11.85
N ASP A 740 -17.40 5.90 11.07
CA ASP A 740 -18.68 5.20 10.90
C ASP A 740 -18.48 3.70 10.65
N LEU A 741 -19.52 2.90 10.87
CA LEU A 741 -19.53 1.45 10.68
C LEU A 741 -18.37 0.75 11.43
N THR A 742 -18.22 1.05 12.72
CA THR A 742 -17.12 0.51 13.56
C THR A 742 -15.74 1.08 13.23
N GLY A 743 -15.69 2.24 12.56
CA GLY A 743 -14.43 2.96 12.37
C GLY A 743 -13.93 3.61 13.66
N LEU A 744 -12.61 3.85 13.70
CA LEU A 744 -11.97 4.69 14.71
C LEU A 744 -11.14 5.78 14.01
N ALA A 745 -11.44 7.05 14.30
CA ALA A 745 -10.74 8.19 13.75
C ALA A 745 -10.05 9.02 14.84
N ILE A 746 -8.81 9.42 14.58
CA ILE A 746 -7.99 10.32 15.39
C ILE A 746 -7.58 11.49 14.50
N PHE A 747 -7.98 12.69 14.88
CA PHE A 747 -7.51 13.93 14.31
C PHE A 747 -6.83 14.69 15.43
N THR A 748 -5.57 15.06 15.27
CA THR A 748 -4.82 15.82 16.26
C THR A 748 -4.07 16.96 15.60
N ASP A 749 -4.35 18.18 16.03
CA ASP A 749 -3.43 19.31 15.92
C ASP A 749 -2.73 19.47 17.28
N GLN A 750 -1.40 19.61 17.28
CA GLN A 750 -0.61 19.58 18.50
C GLN A 750 -0.23 20.95 19.06
N ASP A 751 -0.10 21.98 18.22
CA ASP A 751 0.29 23.34 18.63
C ASP A 751 -0.03 24.33 17.52
N GLY A 752 -0.61 25.48 17.84
CA GLY A 752 -0.98 26.41 16.78
C GLY A 752 -2.00 27.47 17.12
N ALA A 753 -2.38 28.24 16.12
CA ALA A 753 -3.56 29.10 16.14
C ALA A 753 -4.40 28.85 14.87
N ASP A 754 -5.26 27.84 14.95
CA ASP A 754 -5.74 27.11 13.78
C ASP A 754 -7.13 27.54 13.31
N GLN A 755 -7.45 27.18 12.07
CA GLN A 755 -8.72 27.47 11.43
C GLN A 755 -9.42 26.19 10.98
N TYR A 756 -10.37 25.75 11.78
CA TYR A 756 -11.24 24.63 11.46
C TYR A 756 -12.50 25.12 10.77
N ARG A 757 -12.64 24.83 9.49
CA ARG A 757 -13.81 25.20 8.69
C ARG A 757 -14.58 23.95 8.26
N PHE A 758 -15.80 23.78 8.75
CA PHE A 758 -16.61 22.56 8.56
C PHE A 758 -18.10 22.90 8.41
N THR A 759 -18.93 21.92 8.02
CA THR A 759 -20.37 22.14 7.88
C THR A 759 -21.06 22.18 9.26
N ASP A 760 -21.87 23.21 9.53
CA ASP A 760 -22.60 23.32 10.81
C ASP A 760 -23.50 22.09 11.05
N ASN A 761 -23.45 21.54 12.27
CA ASN A 761 -24.19 20.33 12.71
C ASN A 761 -23.82 19.04 11.96
N GLU A 762 -22.64 18.98 11.35
CA GLU A 762 -22.11 17.73 10.82
C GLU A 762 -21.89 16.71 11.94
N LYS A 763 -22.23 15.44 11.66
CA LYS A 763 -22.02 14.34 12.59
C LYS A 763 -20.71 13.65 12.27
N ASN A 764 -19.84 13.53 13.26
CA ASN A 764 -18.59 12.78 13.10
C ASN A 764 -18.75 11.28 13.41
N THR A 765 -19.91 10.84 13.88
CA THR A 765 -20.25 9.42 14.08
C THR A 765 -21.71 9.11 13.75
N GLY A 766 -21.98 7.84 13.43
CA GLY A 766 -23.34 7.31 13.27
C GLY A 766 -24.14 7.98 12.14
N ILE A 767 -23.49 8.27 11.00
CA ILE A 767 -24.16 8.87 9.83
C ILE A 767 -25.04 7.84 9.13
N HIS A 768 -24.51 6.63 8.92
CA HIS A 768 -25.17 5.57 8.15
C HIS A 768 -25.83 4.55 9.07
N ASP A 769 -25.16 4.17 10.15
CA ASP A 769 -25.72 3.29 11.17
C ASP A 769 -25.54 3.89 12.58
N PRO A 770 -26.56 4.56 13.12
CA PRO A 770 -26.55 5.08 14.49
C PRO A 770 -26.41 4.01 15.58
N HIS A 771 -26.52 2.72 15.24
CA HIS A 771 -26.39 1.60 16.16
C HIS A 771 -25.01 0.92 16.09
N ALA A 772 -24.16 1.30 15.15
CA ALA A 772 -22.79 0.78 15.06
C ALA A 772 -21.89 1.55 16.02
N ASP A 773 -21.24 0.84 16.96
CA ASP A 773 -20.22 1.42 17.84
C ASP A 773 -19.05 1.95 17.01
N SER A 774 -18.87 3.26 16.91
CA SER A 774 -17.73 3.93 16.26
C SER A 774 -17.09 4.93 17.23
N LEU A 775 -15.85 5.36 17.00
CA LEU A 775 -15.20 6.33 17.89
C LEU A 775 -14.47 7.41 17.08
N SER A 776 -14.80 8.65 17.37
CA SER A 776 -14.16 9.84 16.79
C SER A 776 -13.46 10.60 17.90
N ILE A 777 -12.18 10.92 17.70
CA ILE A 777 -11.36 11.71 18.61
C ILE A 777 -10.75 12.86 17.80
N PHE A 778 -11.25 14.07 18.04
CA PHE A 778 -10.67 15.30 17.53
C PHE A 778 -9.98 16.01 18.70
N MET A 779 -8.69 16.31 18.54
CA MET A 779 -7.87 17.02 19.51
C MET A 779 -7.19 18.21 18.87
N ASP A 780 -7.28 19.33 19.55
CA ASP A 780 -6.47 20.53 19.35
C ASP A 780 -5.74 20.75 20.69
N CYS A 781 -4.40 20.77 20.65
CA CYS A 781 -3.55 20.74 21.84
C CYS A 781 -2.67 21.98 22.04
N GLY A 782 -2.91 23.06 21.29
CA GLY A 782 -2.30 24.37 21.49
C GLY A 782 -3.17 25.48 20.91
N GLY A 783 -2.89 26.72 21.32
CA GLY A 783 -3.75 27.86 20.98
C GLY A 783 -4.80 28.18 22.04
N ASP A 784 -5.08 29.48 22.23
CA ASP A 784 -6.23 29.99 23.01
C ASP A 784 -7.17 30.79 22.06
N THR A 785 -6.89 30.72 20.76
CA THR A 785 -7.35 31.68 19.74
C THR A 785 -7.84 31.03 18.46
N ASP A 786 -8.09 29.73 18.49
CA ASP A 786 -8.49 28.91 17.35
C ASP A 786 -9.86 29.33 16.85
N LEU A 787 -10.03 29.25 15.53
CA LEU A 787 -11.22 29.69 14.83
C LEU A 787 -12.00 28.50 14.29
N TYR A 788 -13.08 28.17 14.98
CA TYR A 788 -14.04 27.16 14.57
C TYR A 788 -15.18 27.81 13.80
N ASN A 789 -15.19 27.65 12.48
CA ASN A 789 -16.09 28.39 11.58
C ASN A 789 -16.03 29.92 11.79
N GLY A 790 -14.85 30.44 12.15
CA GLY A 790 -14.63 31.86 12.44
C GLY A 790 -15.07 32.32 13.84
N GLU A 791 -15.43 31.39 14.72
CA GLU A 791 -15.79 31.67 16.11
C GLU A 791 -14.79 31.04 17.09
N THR A 792 -14.55 31.69 18.23
CA THR A 792 -13.65 31.18 19.29
C THR A 792 -14.38 30.41 20.38
N ARG A 793 -15.67 30.11 20.21
CA ARG A 793 -16.52 29.58 21.29
C ARG A 793 -16.17 28.17 21.75
N GLU A 794 -15.47 27.40 20.92
CA GLU A 794 -15.08 26.02 21.21
C GLU A 794 -13.72 25.92 21.92
N ASN A 795 -12.95 27.02 21.97
CA ASN A 795 -11.68 27.08 22.70
C ASN A 795 -11.85 26.65 24.16
N ASN A 796 -10.85 25.91 24.65
CA ASN A 796 -10.69 25.49 26.04
C ASN A 796 -11.86 24.64 26.53
N ARG A 797 -12.32 23.70 25.71
CA ARG A 797 -13.47 22.84 26.01
C ARG A 797 -13.27 21.42 25.54
N ILE A 798 -13.77 20.50 26.36
CA ILE A 798 -13.90 19.09 26.01
C ILE A 798 -15.38 18.72 26.06
N ARG A 799 -15.90 18.20 24.95
CA ARG A 799 -17.29 17.75 24.82
C ARG A 799 -17.40 16.41 24.12
N LEU A 800 -18.48 15.70 24.44
CA LEU A 800 -18.94 14.52 23.73
C LEU A 800 -20.13 14.92 22.85
N SER A 801 -20.06 14.58 21.56
CA SER A 801 -21.13 14.80 20.58
C SER A 801 -21.61 13.45 20.04
N ASN A 802 -22.90 13.33 19.73
CA ASN A 802 -23.51 12.10 19.17
C ASN A 802 -23.16 10.81 19.93
N GLU A 803 -23.03 10.89 21.26
CA GLU A 803 -22.68 9.80 22.18
C GLU A 803 -21.29 9.15 21.99
N GLN A 804 -20.56 9.43 20.90
CA GLN A 804 -19.36 8.67 20.52
C GLN A 804 -18.25 9.52 19.86
N SER A 805 -18.41 10.84 19.76
CA SER A 805 -17.41 11.76 19.17
C SER A 805 -16.87 12.72 20.23
N LEU A 806 -15.60 12.56 20.59
CA LEU A 806 -14.87 13.44 21.49
C LEU A 806 -14.29 14.60 20.68
N ARG A 807 -14.60 15.82 21.13
CA ARG A 807 -13.98 17.04 20.63
C ARG A 807 -13.27 17.73 21.79
N ILE A 808 -11.96 17.88 21.64
CA ILE A 808 -11.02 18.30 22.68
C ILE A 808 -10.25 19.49 22.14
N ASP A 809 -10.19 20.53 22.95
CA ASP A 809 -9.41 21.74 22.74
C ASP A 809 -8.80 22.10 24.11
N LEU A 810 -7.46 22.08 24.17
CA LEU A 810 -6.70 22.21 25.41
C LEU A 810 -6.16 23.63 25.59
N ASP A 811 -6.24 24.12 26.83
CA ASP A 811 -5.75 25.46 27.21
C ASP A 811 -4.25 25.51 27.59
N GLU A 812 -3.53 24.42 27.30
CA GLU A 812 -2.10 24.22 27.54
C GLU A 812 -1.58 22.93 26.90
N ASP A 813 -0.25 22.79 26.83
CA ASP A 813 0.47 21.57 26.47
C ASP A 813 -0.12 20.30 27.13
N ILE A 814 -0.23 19.24 26.32
CA ILE A 814 -0.87 17.98 26.72
C ILE A 814 -0.20 17.29 27.90
N GLU A 815 1.13 17.31 28.00
CA GLU A 815 1.83 16.69 29.12
C GLU A 815 1.54 17.43 30.43
N GLN A 816 1.56 18.77 30.41
CA GLN A 816 1.17 19.59 31.57
C GLN A 816 -0.28 19.35 31.98
N SER A 817 -1.17 19.25 30.98
CA SER A 817 -2.59 19.02 31.19
C SER A 817 -2.85 17.67 31.88
N LEU A 818 -2.15 16.62 31.45
CA LEU A 818 -2.20 15.29 32.06
C LEU A 818 -1.61 15.28 33.48
N LEU A 819 -0.41 15.84 33.66
CA LEU A 819 0.30 15.86 34.96
C LEU A 819 -0.56 16.50 36.06
N ASN A 820 -1.23 17.59 35.74
CA ASN A 820 -2.04 18.36 36.68
C ASN A 820 -3.53 17.99 36.66
N SER A 821 -3.92 17.04 35.79
CA SER A 821 -5.32 16.73 35.48
C SER A 821 -6.15 17.99 35.14
N ARG A 822 -5.53 18.98 34.46
CA ARG A 822 -6.15 20.26 34.12
C ARG A 822 -7.25 20.08 33.07
N TYR A 823 -7.11 19.17 32.10
CA TYR A 823 -8.16 18.81 31.14
C TYR A 823 -9.52 18.52 31.78
N LYS A 824 -9.55 17.98 33.01
CA LYS A 824 -10.81 17.71 33.74
C LYS A 824 -11.64 18.95 34.03
N LYS A 825 -11.03 20.13 34.04
CA LYS A 825 -11.72 21.42 34.19
C LYS A 825 -12.35 21.90 32.88
N LEU A 826 -11.84 21.44 31.75
CA LEU A 826 -12.32 21.76 30.40
C LEU A 826 -13.51 20.87 30.01
N ILE A 827 -13.71 19.72 30.69
CA ILE A 827 -14.89 18.87 30.51
C ILE A 827 -16.16 19.64 30.90
N ASN A 828 -16.95 19.99 29.89
CA ASN A 828 -18.18 20.73 30.08
C ASN A 828 -19.27 19.79 30.62
N LYS A 829 -19.68 19.98 31.90
CA LYS A 829 -20.69 19.12 32.57
C LYS A 829 -22.15 19.43 32.22
N THR A 830 -22.42 20.32 31.28
CA THR A 830 -23.79 20.82 31.02
C THR A 830 -24.01 21.07 29.54
N GLU A 831 -24.42 20.03 28.83
CA GLU A 831 -25.42 20.04 27.75
C GLU A 831 -25.67 18.61 27.29
N THR A 832 -26.39 17.83 28.10
CA THR A 832 -27.24 16.79 27.51
C THR A 832 -28.32 17.53 26.75
N GLU A 833 -28.36 17.41 25.43
CA GLU A 833 -29.40 17.99 24.57
C GLU A 833 -30.79 17.52 25.02
N GLY A 834 -31.41 18.30 25.89
CA GLY A 834 -32.80 18.19 26.28
C GLY A 834 -33.69 18.76 25.19
N GLY A 835 -33.85 18.03 24.09
CA GLY A 835 -34.82 18.33 23.03
C GLY A 835 -36.21 17.78 23.35
N ASN A 836 -36.89 18.30 24.38
CA ASN A 836 -38.31 18.05 24.58
C ASN A 836 -39.05 19.35 24.95
N ASN A 837 -39.16 20.27 23.98
CA ASN A 837 -40.07 21.40 24.07
C ASN A 837 -41.40 21.05 23.37
N GLN A 838 -42.34 20.52 24.16
CA GLN A 838 -43.76 20.73 23.93
C GLN A 838 -44.21 21.94 24.76
N SER A 839 -44.50 23.06 24.09
CA SER A 839 -45.68 23.94 24.30
C SER A 839 -45.60 25.15 23.39
#